data_AF-A0A9E3N1A8-F1
#
_entry.id   AF-A0A9E3N1A8-F1
#
_cell.length_a   1.000
_cell.length_b   1.000
_cell.length_c   1.000
_cell.angle_alpha   90.00
_cell.angle_beta   90.00
_cell.angle_gamma   90.00
#
_symmetry.space_group_name_H-M   'P 1'
#
loop_
_entity.id
_entity.type
_entity.pdbx_description
1 polymer ?
#
loop_
_entity_poly.entity_id
_entity_poly.type
_entity_poly.pdbx_seq_one_letter_code
_entity_poly.pdbx_strand_id
1 'polypeptide(L)'
;SARTEAQLRQKARDLAAFVRERADVDLGSLAYTLQVGREAMEERLALVVEDAATLVERLSAFAEGAEEVEDLHVGQAKRYREVMSLFATDAALQEAVGRWLSEGRLEQVAGLWTKGLEVTWSRLYPARSPRRMSLPTYPFARERHWLEIDGSAPAMATATTAAALHPLLQQNLSDLYRQRYRSRFDGREAFAPAGVLDGGVLVEMLRAAVARSLGAASDEAVQLQDVAWTGEVPVPCALDVEVTAQDDGTVQCVVLAASDDDAVDVEIHASAIGALVEAERPSCDLADAQSRLATADGGETYRGAGEVLRRVQTAADAWSDHALPQPWWEAALHASSLLGGDAAVEAVGVPELCVHAPLAATGWAWVRATEASDVVAWTLCDAHGTVCVEAFVDIQATVPVEDSSARDPVWSIEEGVEVHDLGDGIQAIRMSTVSADGARNVLTPALCAALAEAFAAVSARAGLRAVVLEGTDETFAQGDAEACAAMVASGLVAAIVACPVPVLSVCAGDAVDAGWWLASLGDQLVASEEGRYGYGPGTLGLQASQAALMRARHGASVALRAALDGAWSGARWREAGCAFAVSPRASLPSQVAQWTQALSDKPEEALRLLKAHLTQAQRAAAVPAWPVVAVEGSPASGDQRGVVLWSASTPFDGAIDADALLALSARIADAPVPVVAALSSSAQGAAWAWSLDCDAAAYAGDQHYGTGEDLFADARLAQTAAWLVPARLGVALGRELLLAGEALTGAALAQRSGSAVLAMASDQVLSQAQALCASLSASGSAASSWKRERAAWREASLSSRPAWTPAAEVAMAAPGRLALESPVVSATLQADGVLLVELQDHEAKNMFSEALVSGVREAFAQVPASGCRVVVVTGTGRYFASGGTRESLLAIQSGEAKFTDYAIYGLPLQCEVPVIAAMQGHGIGAGWSLGMHADVVLHAEEG
;
A
#
# COMPACT_ATOMS: atom_id res chain seq x y z
N SER A 1 37.79 -21.50 2.72
CA SER A 1 37.90 -20.25 3.49
C SER A 1 36.93 -20.24 4.67
N ALA A 2 37.31 -19.55 5.76
CA ALA A 2 36.51 -19.26 6.95
C ALA A 2 36.96 -17.93 7.60
N ARG A 3 36.20 -17.39 8.55
CA ARG A 3 36.58 -16.18 9.31
C ARG A 3 37.66 -16.45 10.36
N THR A 4 37.70 -17.65 10.94
CA THR A 4 38.68 -18.03 11.98
C THR A 4 39.30 -19.40 11.68
N GLU A 5 40.50 -19.65 12.23
CA GLU A 5 41.23 -20.92 12.04
C GLU A 5 40.42 -22.11 12.58
N ALA A 6 39.73 -21.93 13.72
CA ALA A 6 38.88 -22.95 14.31
C ALA A 6 37.70 -23.33 13.40
N GLN A 7 37.04 -22.35 12.78
CA GLN A 7 35.98 -22.59 11.80
C GLN A 7 36.53 -23.23 10.52
N LEU A 8 37.75 -22.87 10.09
CA LEU A 8 38.41 -23.49 8.94
C LEU A 8 38.66 -24.98 9.19
N ARG A 9 39.14 -25.35 10.38
CA ARG A 9 39.29 -26.76 10.80
C ARG A 9 37.95 -27.49 10.92
N GLN A 10 36.90 -26.85 11.46
CA GLN A 10 35.57 -27.46 11.51
C GLN A 10 35.03 -27.72 10.10
N LYS A 11 35.17 -26.76 9.19
CA LYS A 11 34.76 -26.89 7.79
C LYS A 11 35.51 -28.01 7.07
N ALA A 12 36.79 -28.20 7.37
CA ALA A 12 37.57 -29.32 6.85
C ALA A 12 37.03 -30.67 7.34
N ARG A 13 36.63 -30.79 8.62
CA ARG A 13 35.97 -32.00 9.16
C ARG A 13 34.64 -32.29 8.50
N ASP A 14 33.78 -31.28 8.37
CA ASP A 14 32.45 -31.43 7.80
C ASP A 14 32.54 -31.85 6.32
N LEU A 15 33.49 -31.27 5.58
CA LEU A 15 33.74 -31.63 4.19
C LEU A 15 34.33 -33.04 4.05
N ALA A 16 35.26 -33.45 4.92
CA ALA A 16 35.80 -34.80 4.94
C ALA A 16 34.72 -35.84 5.25
N ALA A 17 33.83 -35.57 6.22
CA ALA A 17 32.69 -36.43 6.55
C ALA A 17 31.73 -36.56 5.36
N PHE A 18 31.37 -35.43 4.74
CA PHE A 18 30.50 -35.42 3.56
C PHE A 18 31.05 -36.25 2.39
N VAL A 19 32.36 -36.17 2.13
CA VAL A 19 32.99 -36.96 1.06
C VAL A 19 33.07 -38.45 1.44
N ARG A 20 33.27 -38.80 2.72
CA ARG A 20 33.24 -40.20 3.18
C ARG A 20 31.87 -40.85 3.05
N GLU A 21 30.80 -40.11 3.32
CA GLU A 21 29.43 -40.61 3.30
C GLU A 21 28.90 -40.86 1.88
N ARG A 22 29.59 -40.35 0.84
CA ARG A 22 29.20 -40.49 -0.57
C ARG A 22 30.27 -41.21 -1.37
N ALA A 23 29.92 -42.36 -1.92
CA ALA A 23 30.85 -43.18 -2.71
C ALA A 23 31.13 -42.63 -4.12
N ASP A 24 30.33 -41.68 -4.61
CA ASP A 24 30.29 -41.21 -6.01
C ASP A 24 30.49 -39.69 -6.16
N VAL A 25 31.22 -39.04 -5.26
CA VAL A 25 31.46 -37.59 -5.32
C VAL A 25 32.26 -37.22 -6.57
N ASP A 26 31.65 -36.42 -7.46
CA ASP A 26 32.36 -35.78 -8.56
C ASP A 26 33.26 -34.65 -8.05
N LEU A 27 34.57 -34.90 -8.01
CA LEU A 27 35.59 -33.95 -7.57
C LEU A 27 35.60 -32.66 -8.40
N GLY A 28 35.23 -32.72 -9.69
CA GLY A 28 35.14 -31.53 -10.55
C GLY A 28 34.02 -30.59 -10.11
N SER A 29 32.83 -31.13 -9.87
CA SER A 29 31.69 -30.37 -9.33
C SER A 29 31.93 -29.88 -7.90
N LEU A 30 32.63 -30.67 -7.07
CA LEU A 30 33.01 -30.28 -5.71
C LEU A 30 33.98 -29.08 -5.72
N ALA A 31 35.07 -29.17 -6.48
CA ALA A 31 36.07 -28.12 -6.60
C ALA A 31 35.46 -26.83 -7.17
N TYR A 32 34.67 -26.95 -8.23
CA TYR A 32 33.98 -25.82 -8.83
C TYR A 32 33.03 -25.13 -7.84
N THR A 33 32.23 -25.90 -7.10
CA THR A 33 31.31 -25.35 -6.09
C THR A 33 32.06 -24.61 -4.98
N LEU A 34 33.20 -25.13 -4.52
CA LEU A 34 34.02 -24.47 -3.50
C LEU A 34 34.70 -23.20 -4.01
N GLN A 35 35.07 -23.15 -5.29
CA GLN A 35 35.77 -22.02 -5.92
C GLN A 35 34.84 -20.86 -6.27
N VAL A 36 33.63 -21.13 -6.80
CA VAL A 36 32.72 -20.09 -7.29
C VAL A 36 31.42 -19.93 -6.49
N GLY A 37 31.10 -20.88 -5.60
CA GLY A 37 29.85 -20.91 -4.84
C GLY A 37 29.99 -20.54 -3.37
N ARG A 38 31.18 -20.14 -2.91
CA ARG A 38 31.47 -19.78 -1.52
C ARG A 38 32.29 -18.49 -1.47
N GLU A 39 32.00 -17.64 -0.49
CA GLU A 39 32.78 -16.42 -0.24
C GLU A 39 34.21 -16.73 0.23
N ALA A 40 35.20 -16.01 -0.31
CA ALA A 40 36.62 -16.17 0.02
C ALA A 40 37.03 -15.34 1.26
N MET A 41 36.70 -15.83 2.46
CA MET A 41 37.04 -15.23 3.76
C MET A 41 38.56 -15.22 4.09
N GLU A 42 38.91 -14.67 5.26
CA GLU A 42 40.29 -14.36 5.67
C GLU A 42 41.21 -15.58 5.86
N GLU A 43 40.73 -16.64 6.53
CA GLU A 43 41.49 -17.87 6.72
C GLU A 43 41.22 -18.82 5.55
N ARG A 44 42.26 -19.21 4.81
CA ARG A 44 42.13 -19.96 3.56
C ARG A 44 42.97 -21.22 3.61
N LEU A 45 42.36 -22.32 3.15
CA LEU A 45 42.97 -23.63 2.92
C LEU A 45 42.76 -23.98 1.45
N ALA A 46 43.82 -24.39 0.77
CA ALA A 46 43.77 -24.95 -0.57
C ALA A 46 44.51 -26.30 -0.62
N LEU A 47 43.92 -27.25 -1.34
CA LEU A 47 44.41 -28.60 -1.53
C LEU A 47 44.35 -28.92 -3.02
N VAL A 48 45.41 -29.49 -3.56
CA VAL A 48 45.42 -30.08 -4.91
C VAL A 48 45.48 -31.59 -4.73
N VAL A 49 44.49 -32.30 -5.27
CA VAL A 49 44.29 -33.74 -5.06
C VAL A 49 43.81 -34.38 -6.36
N GLU A 50 44.18 -35.64 -6.57
CA GLU A 50 43.77 -36.41 -7.76
C GLU A 50 42.59 -37.35 -7.47
N ASP A 51 42.35 -37.68 -6.20
CA ASP A 51 41.30 -38.61 -5.79
C ASP A 51 40.65 -38.24 -4.43
N ALA A 52 39.47 -38.82 -4.18
CA ALA A 52 38.66 -38.51 -2.99
C ALA A 52 39.24 -39.08 -1.70
N ALA A 53 40.02 -40.18 -1.76
CA ALA A 53 40.65 -40.76 -0.58
C ALA A 53 41.75 -39.82 -0.06
N THR A 54 42.60 -39.33 -0.96
CA THR A 54 43.63 -38.33 -0.67
C THR A 54 43.03 -37.03 -0.13
N LEU A 55 41.89 -36.58 -0.69
CA LEU A 55 41.16 -35.41 -0.18
C LEU A 55 40.73 -35.60 1.28
N VAL A 56 40.11 -36.74 1.59
CA VAL A 56 39.61 -37.05 2.93
C VAL A 56 40.76 -37.18 3.92
N GLU A 57 41.85 -37.83 3.54
CA GLU A 57 43.06 -37.97 4.35
C GLU A 57 43.63 -36.59 4.73
N ARG A 58 43.89 -35.74 3.74
CA ARG A 58 44.49 -34.40 3.96
C ARG A 58 43.59 -33.46 4.74
N LEU A 59 42.28 -33.45 4.46
CA LEU A 59 41.31 -32.66 5.24
C LEU A 59 41.24 -33.10 6.70
N SER A 60 41.36 -34.41 6.95
CA SER A 60 41.34 -34.96 8.32
C SER A 60 42.63 -34.64 9.07
N ALA A 61 43.79 -34.80 8.43
CA ALA A 61 45.08 -34.45 9.00
C ALA A 61 45.15 -32.95 9.37
N PHE A 62 44.65 -32.07 8.49
CA PHE A 62 44.57 -30.63 8.77
C PHE A 62 43.61 -30.32 9.94
N ALA A 63 42.45 -30.97 9.96
CA ALA A 63 41.48 -30.81 11.02
C ALA A 63 42.00 -31.25 12.40
N GLU A 64 42.84 -32.28 12.44
CA GLU A 64 43.48 -32.82 13.63
C GLU A 64 44.74 -32.03 14.07
N GLY A 65 45.18 -31.08 13.24
CA GLY A 65 46.28 -30.17 13.57
C GLY A 65 47.68 -30.75 13.31
N ALA A 66 47.83 -31.65 12.34
CA ALA A 66 49.14 -32.13 11.91
C ALA A 66 50.01 -30.96 11.41
N GLU A 67 51.25 -30.86 11.93
CA GLU A 67 52.14 -29.72 11.67
C GLU A 67 52.74 -29.69 10.25
N GLU A 68 52.78 -30.83 9.55
CA GLU A 68 53.24 -30.93 8.16
C GLU A 68 52.34 -31.91 7.37
N VAL A 69 51.51 -31.37 6.48
CA VAL A 69 50.71 -32.14 5.51
C VAL A 69 51.22 -31.78 4.12
N GLU A 70 51.65 -32.76 3.33
CA GLU A 70 52.10 -32.54 1.94
C GLU A 70 50.97 -31.97 1.06
N ASP A 71 51.33 -31.07 0.14
CA ASP A 71 50.43 -30.39 -0.83
C ASP A 71 49.25 -29.62 -0.18
N LEU A 72 49.49 -29.09 1.01
CA LEU A 72 48.53 -28.30 1.78
C LEU A 72 48.98 -26.83 1.88
N HIS A 73 48.18 -25.92 1.32
CA HIS A 73 48.42 -24.49 1.42
C HIS A 73 47.45 -23.88 2.42
N VAL A 74 47.97 -23.28 3.47
CA VAL A 74 47.19 -22.52 4.45
C VAL A 74 47.73 -21.12 4.53
N GLY A 75 46.84 -20.14 4.54
CA GLY A 75 47.22 -18.74 4.60
C GLY A 75 46.11 -17.86 5.15
N GLN A 76 46.55 -16.73 5.71
CA GLN A 76 45.68 -15.69 6.24
C GLN A 76 45.77 -14.46 5.34
N ALA A 77 44.71 -14.17 4.59
CA ALA A 77 44.68 -13.12 3.58
C ALA A 77 45.01 -11.72 4.17
N LYS A 78 44.57 -11.45 5.41
CA LYS A 78 44.81 -10.17 6.09
C LYS A 78 46.30 -9.90 6.36
N ARG A 79 47.08 -10.94 6.70
CA ARG A 79 48.50 -10.83 7.05
C ARG A 79 49.38 -10.46 5.85
N TYR A 80 48.91 -10.75 4.64
CA TYR A 80 49.60 -10.47 3.39
C TYR A 80 48.94 -9.33 2.61
N ARG A 81 47.93 -8.65 3.17
CA ARG A 81 47.14 -7.62 2.47
C ARG A 81 48.00 -6.48 1.93
N GLU A 82 48.91 -5.92 2.74
CA GLU A 82 49.80 -4.83 2.32
C GLU A 82 50.79 -5.26 1.22
N VAL A 83 51.35 -6.46 1.34
CA VAL A 83 52.29 -6.99 0.34
C VAL A 83 51.56 -7.35 -0.95
N MET A 84 50.34 -7.88 -0.88
CA MET A 84 49.53 -8.24 -2.04
C MET A 84 48.90 -7.02 -2.72
N SER A 85 48.54 -5.96 -1.99
CA SER A 85 48.04 -4.71 -2.57
C SER A 85 49.06 -4.01 -3.48
N LEU A 86 50.36 -4.23 -3.24
CA LEU A 86 51.43 -3.74 -4.11
C LEU A 86 51.43 -4.40 -5.50
N PHE A 87 50.81 -5.57 -5.63
CA PHE A 87 50.75 -6.34 -6.89
C PHE A 87 49.33 -6.51 -7.45
N ALA A 88 48.29 -6.12 -6.71
CA ALA A 88 46.89 -6.34 -7.09
C ALA A 88 46.47 -5.60 -8.38
N THR A 89 47.13 -4.48 -8.70
CA THR A 89 46.93 -3.70 -9.93
C THR A 89 47.91 -4.05 -11.07
N ASP A 90 48.80 -5.03 -10.86
CA ASP A 90 49.76 -5.43 -11.88
C ASP A 90 49.09 -6.39 -12.89
N ALA A 91 48.76 -5.85 -14.07
CA ALA A 91 48.16 -6.61 -15.17
C ALA A 91 49.04 -7.79 -15.61
N ALA A 92 50.37 -7.71 -15.48
CA ALA A 92 51.28 -8.78 -15.83
C ALA A 92 51.20 -9.95 -14.83
N LEU A 93 50.95 -9.67 -13.55
CA LEU A 93 50.75 -10.71 -12.54
C LEU A 93 49.41 -11.45 -12.76
N GLN A 94 48.34 -10.72 -13.07
CA GLN A 94 47.04 -11.33 -13.39
C GLN A 94 47.08 -12.17 -14.67
N GLU A 95 47.84 -11.73 -15.68
CA GLU A 95 48.09 -12.51 -16.90
C GLU A 95 48.93 -13.76 -16.61
N ALA A 96 49.98 -13.65 -15.78
CA ALA A 96 50.80 -14.79 -15.37
C ALA A 96 50.01 -15.85 -14.59
N VAL A 97 49.13 -15.42 -13.68
CA VAL A 97 48.22 -16.31 -12.93
C VAL A 97 47.20 -16.96 -13.86
N GLY A 98 46.66 -16.21 -14.82
CA GLY A 98 45.80 -16.76 -15.88
C GLY A 98 46.50 -17.83 -16.71
N ARG A 99 47.77 -17.60 -17.08
CA ARG A 99 48.60 -18.57 -17.81
C ARG A 99 48.89 -19.81 -16.97
N TRP A 100 49.25 -19.65 -15.69
CA TRP A 100 49.48 -20.79 -14.80
C TRP A 100 48.24 -21.66 -14.59
N LEU A 101 47.05 -21.05 -14.51
CA LEU A 101 45.78 -21.80 -14.50
C LEU A 101 45.61 -22.63 -15.77
N SER A 102 45.90 -22.06 -16.95
CA SER A 102 45.79 -22.77 -18.23
C SER A 102 46.85 -23.87 -18.43
N GLU A 103 48.03 -23.71 -17.82
CA GLU A 103 49.14 -24.66 -17.86
C GLU A 103 49.02 -25.76 -16.78
N GLY A 104 47.97 -25.76 -15.95
CA GLY A 104 47.76 -26.74 -14.89
C GLY A 104 48.71 -26.56 -13.68
N ARG A 105 49.29 -25.37 -13.52
CA ARG A 105 50.22 -25.01 -12.43
C ARG A 105 49.48 -24.64 -11.15
N LEU A 106 48.63 -25.57 -10.67
CA LEU A 106 47.66 -25.34 -9.60
C LEU A 106 48.31 -25.06 -8.24
N GLU A 107 49.46 -25.67 -7.96
CA GLU A 107 50.21 -25.46 -6.71
C GLU A 107 50.59 -23.99 -6.49
N GLN A 108 51.06 -23.31 -7.53
CA GLN A 108 51.42 -21.88 -7.42
C GLN A 108 50.19 -21.00 -7.20
N VAL A 109 49.07 -21.34 -7.83
CA VAL A 109 47.82 -20.58 -7.71
C VAL A 109 47.20 -20.79 -6.32
N ALA A 110 47.22 -22.02 -5.80
CA ALA A 110 46.77 -22.36 -4.45
C ALA A 110 47.55 -21.57 -3.37
N GLY A 111 48.89 -21.51 -3.50
CA GLY A 111 49.75 -20.76 -2.58
C GLY A 111 49.56 -19.24 -2.61
N LEU A 112 49.15 -18.66 -3.75
CA LEU A 112 48.86 -17.23 -3.86
C LEU A 112 47.44 -16.88 -3.40
N TRP A 113 46.46 -17.71 -3.75
CA TRP A 113 45.06 -17.51 -3.34
C TRP A 113 44.91 -17.58 -1.82
N THR A 114 45.62 -18.50 -1.16
CA THR A 114 45.63 -18.59 0.31
C THR A 114 46.24 -17.37 0.98
N LYS A 115 47.13 -16.65 0.28
CA LYS A 115 47.70 -15.36 0.73
C LYS A 115 46.83 -14.14 0.40
N GLY A 116 45.63 -14.34 -0.15
CA GLY A 116 44.68 -13.26 -0.37
C GLY A 116 44.55 -12.79 -1.82
N LEU A 117 45.31 -13.35 -2.76
CA LEU A 117 45.18 -12.99 -4.18
C LEU A 117 43.79 -13.40 -4.70
N GLU A 118 43.15 -12.51 -5.46
CA GLU A 118 41.92 -12.82 -6.18
C GLU A 118 42.22 -13.61 -7.46
N VAL A 119 41.48 -14.69 -7.67
CA VAL A 119 41.69 -15.62 -8.78
C VAL A 119 40.40 -15.78 -9.56
N THR A 120 40.46 -15.54 -10.86
CA THR A 120 39.34 -15.76 -11.78
C THR A 120 39.24 -17.24 -12.17
N TRP A 121 38.61 -18.05 -11.31
CA TRP A 121 38.53 -19.52 -11.45
C TRP A 121 37.87 -20.02 -12.73
N SER A 122 37.05 -19.21 -13.41
CA SER A 122 36.42 -19.58 -14.69
C SER A 122 37.43 -19.95 -15.78
N ARG A 123 38.67 -19.42 -15.71
CA ARG A 123 39.75 -19.75 -16.65
C ARG A 123 40.27 -21.19 -16.53
N LEU A 124 40.01 -21.86 -15.40
CA LEU A 124 40.38 -23.27 -15.21
C LEU A 124 39.43 -24.23 -15.94
N TYR A 125 38.24 -23.77 -16.34
CA TYR A 125 37.20 -24.58 -16.97
C TYR A 125 36.79 -24.06 -18.36
N PRO A 126 37.72 -23.92 -19.32
CA PRO A 126 37.47 -23.22 -20.58
C PRO A 126 36.48 -23.92 -21.54
N ALA A 127 36.34 -25.25 -21.44
CA ALA A 127 35.52 -26.04 -22.37
C ALA A 127 34.10 -26.32 -21.86
N ARG A 128 33.92 -26.51 -20.54
CA ARG A 128 32.62 -26.79 -19.91
C ARG A 128 32.71 -26.60 -18.40
N SER A 129 31.88 -25.72 -17.84
CA SER A 129 31.79 -25.55 -16.39
C SER A 129 31.12 -26.78 -15.73
N PRO A 130 31.70 -27.34 -14.65
CA PRO A 130 31.06 -28.38 -13.86
C PRO A 130 29.71 -27.91 -13.26
N ARG A 131 28.83 -28.84 -12.90
CA ARG A 131 27.57 -28.49 -12.23
C ARG A 131 27.83 -28.18 -10.76
N ARG A 132 27.12 -27.20 -10.19
CA ARG A 132 27.20 -26.95 -8.74
C ARG A 132 26.52 -28.09 -7.98
N MET A 133 27.04 -28.43 -6.81
CA MET A 133 26.47 -29.46 -5.94
C MET A 133 26.20 -28.92 -4.53
N SER A 134 25.26 -29.53 -3.82
CA SER A 134 25.02 -29.20 -2.41
C SER A 134 26.19 -29.68 -1.55
N LEU A 135 26.79 -28.77 -0.79
CA LEU A 135 27.91 -29.03 0.12
C LEU A 135 27.50 -28.65 1.56
N PRO A 136 28.14 -29.21 2.61
CA PRO A 136 27.87 -28.87 4.00
C PRO A 136 27.79 -27.37 4.26
N THR A 137 26.85 -26.94 5.08
CA THR A 137 26.66 -25.53 5.40
C THR A 137 27.88 -24.96 6.15
N TYR A 138 27.99 -23.63 6.20
CA TYR A 138 29.11 -22.99 6.88
C TYR A 138 29.01 -23.20 8.40
N PRO A 139 30.08 -23.69 9.08
CA PRO A 139 30.05 -23.88 10.53
C PRO A 139 30.27 -22.55 11.24
N PHE A 140 29.18 -21.82 11.49
CA PHE A 140 29.22 -20.59 12.27
C PHE A 140 29.79 -20.85 13.67
N ALA A 141 30.53 -19.87 14.21
CA ALA A 141 31.02 -19.93 15.58
C ALA A 141 29.81 -20.03 16.51
N ARG A 142 29.79 -21.06 17.35
CA ARG A 142 28.78 -21.23 18.39
C ARG A 142 29.17 -20.42 19.62
N GLU A 143 29.44 -19.13 19.40
CA GLU A 143 29.67 -18.19 20.48
C GLU A 143 28.33 -17.90 21.14
N ARG A 144 28.27 -18.18 22.44
CA ARG A 144 27.07 -17.92 23.25
C ARG A 144 26.99 -16.42 23.49
N HIS A 145 26.30 -15.73 22.62
CA HIS A 145 25.85 -14.36 22.84
C HIS A 145 24.50 -14.44 23.57
N TRP A 146 24.55 -14.54 24.90
CA TRP A 146 23.38 -14.72 25.75
C TRP A 146 23.49 -13.78 26.94
N LEU A 147 22.40 -13.09 27.27
CA LEU A 147 22.28 -12.41 28.56
C LEU A 147 22.17 -13.49 29.64
N GLU A 148 23.15 -13.55 30.55
CA GLU A 148 23.07 -14.46 31.70
C GLU A 148 22.03 -13.91 32.67
N ILE A 149 20.84 -14.49 32.63
CA ILE A 149 19.79 -14.30 33.63
C ILE A 149 19.89 -15.51 34.56
N ASP A 150 20.18 -15.27 35.84
CA ASP A 150 20.30 -16.30 36.86
C ASP A 150 19.01 -17.14 36.93
N GLY A 151 19.14 -18.46 36.80
CA GLY A 151 18.16 -19.40 37.36
C GLY A 151 17.63 -20.54 36.49
N SER A 152 18.42 -21.61 36.42
CA SER A 152 18.01 -23.02 36.24
C SER A 152 17.61 -23.54 34.85
N ALA A 153 18.21 -24.69 34.51
CA ALA A 153 18.05 -25.41 33.24
C ALA A 153 16.78 -26.30 33.22
N PRO A 154 16.23 -26.61 32.03
CA PRO A 154 14.88 -27.17 31.88
C PRO A 154 14.85 -28.71 31.91
N ALA A 155 13.90 -29.27 32.65
CA ALA A 155 13.46 -30.65 32.50
C ALA A 155 12.32 -30.69 31.46
N MET A 156 12.52 -31.54 30.46
CA MET A 156 11.71 -31.71 29.27
C MET A 156 10.48 -32.59 29.57
N ALA A 157 9.28 -32.00 29.60
CA ALA A 157 7.99 -32.68 29.40
C ALA A 157 6.87 -31.66 29.12
N THR A 158 5.95 -32.01 28.20
CA THR A 158 4.73 -31.30 27.74
C THR A 158 4.91 -30.04 26.89
N ALA A 159 5.35 -30.25 25.65
CA ALA A 159 5.49 -29.23 24.61
C ALA A 159 4.17 -29.03 23.84
N THR A 160 3.39 -28.00 24.18
CA THR A 160 2.61 -27.20 23.19
C THR A 160 2.33 -25.76 23.66
N THR A 161 2.62 -25.39 24.92
CA THR A 161 2.41 -24.01 25.41
C THR A 161 3.66 -23.31 25.98
N ALA A 162 4.80 -23.99 26.11
CA ALA A 162 5.92 -23.51 26.93
C ALA A 162 6.93 -22.56 26.25
N ALA A 163 6.71 -22.14 25.00
CA ALA A 163 7.67 -21.27 24.28
C ALA A 163 7.11 -19.89 23.90
N ALA A 164 5.85 -19.60 24.23
CA ALA A 164 5.26 -18.28 24.00
C ALA A 164 5.73 -17.30 25.07
N LEU A 165 6.03 -16.05 24.70
CA LEU A 165 6.39 -15.01 25.68
C LEU A 165 5.16 -14.68 26.55
N HIS A 166 3.99 -14.63 25.96
CA HIS A 166 2.71 -14.46 26.63
C HIS A 166 1.66 -15.18 25.77
N PRO A 167 0.53 -15.66 26.32
CA PRO A 167 -0.53 -16.27 25.50
C PRO A 167 -0.98 -15.40 24.30
N LEU A 168 -0.96 -14.07 24.47
CA LEU A 168 -1.25 -13.08 23.43
C LEU A 168 -0.01 -12.54 22.68
N LEU A 169 1.22 -12.87 23.10
CA LEU A 169 2.47 -12.50 22.43
C LEU A 169 3.36 -13.73 22.29
N GLN A 170 3.15 -14.50 21.22
CA GLN A 170 3.75 -15.83 21.11
C GLN A 170 5.22 -15.77 20.68
N GLN A 171 5.55 -14.93 19.71
CA GLN A 171 6.90 -14.83 19.14
C GLN A 171 7.37 -13.37 19.15
N ASN A 172 8.63 -13.12 19.50
CA ASN A 172 9.26 -11.83 19.26
C ASN A 172 9.99 -11.89 17.91
N LEU A 173 9.59 -11.02 16.99
CA LEU A 173 10.15 -10.86 15.64
C LEU A 173 10.89 -9.52 15.48
N SER A 174 11.31 -8.93 16.59
CA SER A 174 12.03 -7.66 16.61
C SER A 174 13.39 -7.82 15.93
N ASP A 175 13.78 -6.80 15.19
CA ASP A 175 15.11 -6.67 14.62
C ASP A 175 15.81 -5.41 15.17
N LEU A 176 16.89 -4.96 14.52
CA LEU A 176 17.63 -3.78 14.97
C LEU A 176 16.88 -2.46 14.75
N TYR A 177 15.83 -2.46 13.94
CA TYR A 177 15.14 -1.26 13.48
C TYR A 177 13.73 -1.15 14.04
N ARG A 178 13.08 -2.26 14.39
CA ARG A 178 11.69 -2.29 14.87
C ARG A 178 11.51 -3.32 15.97
N GLN A 179 10.78 -2.94 17.02
CA GLN A 179 10.30 -3.87 18.04
C GLN A 179 8.96 -4.45 17.58
N ARG A 180 8.90 -5.78 17.40
CA ARG A 180 7.72 -6.48 16.88
C ARG A 180 7.48 -7.81 17.58
N TYR A 181 6.21 -8.13 17.85
CA TYR A 181 5.75 -9.43 18.31
C TYR A 181 4.74 -10.00 17.32
N ARG A 182 4.62 -11.33 17.23
CA ARG A 182 3.65 -12.04 16.41
C ARG A 182 2.94 -13.12 17.20
N SER A 183 1.63 -13.22 17.00
CA SER A 183 0.78 -14.25 17.57
C SER A 183 -0.15 -14.84 16.51
N ARG A 184 -0.41 -16.15 16.58
CA ARG A 184 -1.36 -16.85 15.71
C ARG A 184 -2.42 -17.51 16.60
N PHE A 185 -3.68 -17.30 16.25
CA PHE A 185 -4.82 -17.82 16.98
C PHE A 185 -5.63 -18.76 16.08
N ASP A 186 -6.00 -19.94 16.58
CA ASP A 186 -6.67 -20.99 15.81
C ASP A 186 -8.12 -21.26 16.25
N GLY A 187 -8.58 -20.56 17.29
CA GLY A 187 -9.94 -20.59 17.81
C GLY A 187 -10.12 -21.60 18.95
N ARG A 188 -9.03 -22.24 19.39
CA ARG A 188 -9.03 -23.16 20.55
C ARG A 188 -8.62 -22.47 21.84
N GLU A 189 -8.30 -21.18 21.79
CA GLU A 189 -7.88 -20.40 22.94
C GLU A 189 -9.03 -20.19 23.92
N ALA A 190 -8.78 -20.42 25.22
CA ALA A 190 -9.80 -20.26 26.25
C ALA A 190 -10.32 -18.82 26.40
N PHE A 191 -9.53 -17.84 25.93
CA PHE A 191 -9.86 -16.41 25.94
C PHE A 191 -10.64 -15.93 24.70
N ALA A 192 -10.86 -16.80 23.71
CA ALA A 192 -11.62 -16.50 22.50
C ALA A 192 -12.78 -17.50 22.28
N PRO A 193 -13.64 -17.78 23.28
CA PRO A 193 -14.62 -18.86 23.20
C PRO A 193 -15.70 -18.66 22.12
N ALA A 194 -15.95 -17.40 21.72
CA ALA A 194 -16.88 -17.04 20.64
C ALA A 194 -16.22 -17.04 19.24
N GLY A 195 -14.94 -17.43 19.14
CA GLY A 195 -14.19 -17.37 17.88
C GLY A 195 -13.78 -15.96 17.47
N VAL A 196 -13.75 -15.02 18.41
CA VAL A 196 -13.33 -13.63 18.22
C VAL A 196 -12.41 -13.18 19.36
N LEU A 197 -11.51 -12.24 19.07
CA LEU A 197 -10.76 -11.48 20.07
C LEU A 197 -11.46 -10.14 20.26
N ASP A 198 -11.96 -9.88 21.47
CA ASP A 198 -12.65 -8.65 21.81
C ASP A 198 -11.70 -7.57 22.36
N GLY A 199 -12.26 -6.39 22.66
CA GLY A 199 -11.51 -5.25 23.18
C GLY A 199 -10.73 -5.56 24.47
N GLY A 200 -11.28 -6.37 25.38
CA GLY A 200 -10.59 -6.75 26.62
C GLY A 200 -9.31 -7.55 26.35
N VAL A 201 -9.39 -8.48 25.39
CA VAL A 201 -8.23 -9.26 24.94
C VAL A 201 -7.19 -8.37 24.24
N LEU A 202 -7.62 -7.45 23.38
CA LEU A 202 -6.71 -6.52 22.69
C LEU A 202 -6.01 -5.56 23.66
N VAL A 203 -6.71 -5.07 24.70
CA VAL A 203 -6.15 -4.24 25.78
C VAL A 203 -5.08 -5.01 26.54
N GLU A 204 -5.33 -6.27 26.91
CA GLU A 204 -4.33 -7.11 27.59
C GLU A 204 -3.13 -7.44 26.68
N MET A 205 -3.35 -7.57 25.36
CA MET A 205 -2.27 -7.74 24.37
C MET A 205 -1.37 -6.50 24.29
N LEU A 206 -1.95 -5.30 24.25
CA LEU A 206 -1.23 -4.03 24.28
C LEU A 206 -0.46 -3.86 25.60
N ARG A 207 -1.11 -4.12 26.74
CA ARG A 207 -0.48 -4.07 28.07
C ARG A 207 0.72 -5.00 28.17
N ALA A 208 0.56 -6.26 27.71
CA ALA A 208 1.65 -7.23 27.70
C ALA A 208 2.81 -6.77 26.80
N ALA A 209 2.53 -6.10 25.68
CA ALA A 209 3.54 -5.60 24.75
C ALA A 209 4.34 -4.44 25.36
N VAL A 210 3.67 -3.51 26.04
CA VAL A 210 4.31 -2.40 26.78
C VAL A 210 5.20 -2.95 27.89
N ALA A 211 4.65 -3.81 28.75
CA ALA A 211 5.37 -4.41 29.87
C ALA A 211 6.66 -5.10 29.42
N ARG A 212 6.60 -5.85 28.31
CA ARG A 212 7.75 -6.59 27.77
C ARG A 212 8.75 -5.69 27.07
N SER A 213 8.30 -4.64 26.39
CA SER A 213 9.18 -3.76 25.62
C SER A 213 9.93 -2.78 26.50
N LEU A 214 9.29 -2.29 27.57
CA LEU A 214 9.92 -1.42 28.56
C LEU A 214 10.63 -2.18 29.68
N GLY A 215 10.35 -3.49 29.83
CA GLY A 215 11.02 -4.34 30.82
C GLY A 215 10.52 -4.13 32.25
N ALA A 216 9.20 -4.07 32.44
CA ALA A 216 8.54 -3.79 33.71
C ALA A 216 9.09 -4.63 34.88
N ALA A 217 9.54 -3.97 35.93
CA ALA A 217 9.89 -4.60 37.20
C ALA A 217 8.64 -4.91 38.05
N SER A 218 8.82 -5.67 39.14
CA SER A 218 7.70 -6.07 40.03
C SER A 218 7.07 -4.93 40.83
N ASP A 219 7.78 -3.80 40.93
CA ASP A 219 7.42 -2.57 41.63
C ASP A 219 6.97 -1.45 40.68
N GLU A 220 6.86 -1.75 39.38
CA GLU A 220 6.37 -0.82 38.36
C GLU A 220 4.99 -1.25 37.86
N ALA A 221 4.11 -0.28 37.68
CA ALA A 221 2.79 -0.45 37.07
C ALA A 221 2.87 -0.14 35.58
N VAL A 222 2.04 -0.83 34.79
CA VAL A 222 1.90 -0.54 33.36
C VAL A 222 0.74 0.41 33.17
N GLN A 223 1.03 1.61 32.67
CA GLN A 223 0.01 2.58 32.29
C GLN A 223 -0.20 2.54 30.78
N LEU A 224 -1.45 2.48 30.34
CA LEU A 224 -1.87 2.69 28.96
C LEU A 224 -2.74 3.95 28.89
N GLN A 225 -2.55 4.73 27.83
CA GLN A 225 -3.32 5.92 27.50
C GLN A 225 -3.81 5.83 26.06
N ASP A 226 -4.92 6.51 25.79
CA ASP A 226 -5.55 6.61 24.46
C ASP A 226 -5.73 5.24 23.79
N VAL A 227 -6.22 4.25 24.57
CA VAL A 227 -6.42 2.89 24.04
C VAL A 227 -7.66 2.86 23.17
N ALA A 228 -7.47 2.48 21.91
CA ALA A 228 -8.54 2.37 20.91
C ALA A 228 -8.44 1.05 20.14
N TRP A 229 -9.58 0.52 19.68
CA TRP A 229 -9.66 -0.65 18.81
C TRP A 229 -10.79 -0.51 17.79
N THR A 230 -10.67 -1.21 16.66
CA THR A 230 -11.58 -1.05 15.52
C THR A 230 -12.76 -2.03 15.51
N GLY A 231 -12.74 -3.04 16.39
CA GLY A 231 -13.81 -4.02 16.56
C GLY A 231 -13.30 -5.38 17.04
N GLU A 232 -14.15 -6.39 16.99
CA GLU A 232 -13.79 -7.78 17.27
C GLU A 232 -12.97 -8.37 16.12
N VAL A 233 -11.89 -9.10 16.44
CA VAL A 233 -11.04 -9.76 15.44
C VAL A 233 -11.44 -11.24 15.32
N PRO A 234 -11.94 -11.72 14.16
CA PRO A 234 -12.32 -13.12 13.99
C PRO A 234 -11.11 -14.06 14.01
N VAL A 235 -11.30 -15.25 14.54
CA VAL A 235 -10.28 -16.31 14.64
C VAL A 235 -10.72 -17.48 13.72
N PRO A 236 -9.83 -18.10 12.92
CA PRO A 236 -8.37 -18.02 12.95
C PRO A 236 -7.79 -16.74 12.38
N CYS A 237 -6.79 -16.19 13.05
CA CYS A 237 -6.07 -15.00 12.61
C CYS A 237 -4.59 -15.03 13.03
N ALA A 238 -3.82 -14.12 12.46
CA ALA A 238 -2.46 -13.84 12.86
C ALA A 238 -2.31 -12.34 13.06
N LEU A 239 -1.76 -11.92 14.20
CA LEU A 239 -1.61 -10.53 14.58
C LEU A 239 -0.15 -10.20 14.89
N ASP A 240 0.29 -9.05 14.41
CA ASP A 240 1.56 -8.43 14.77
C ASP A 240 1.32 -7.29 15.76
N VAL A 241 2.21 -7.13 16.74
CA VAL A 241 2.26 -5.94 17.60
C VAL A 241 3.55 -5.22 17.31
N GLU A 242 3.45 -4.02 16.76
CA GLU A 242 4.59 -3.13 16.55
C GLU A 242 4.69 -2.13 17.70
N VAL A 243 5.91 -1.92 18.18
CA VAL A 243 6.20 -1.02 19.31
C VAL A 243 7.23 0.00 18.87
N THR A 244 6.90 1.27 19.03
CA THR A 244 7.75 2.41 18.67
C THR A 244 8.04 3.23 19.92
N ALA A 245 9.32 3.42 20.26
CA ALA A 245 9.71 4.28 21.38
C ALA A 245 9.52 5.76 21.04
N GLN A 246 9.07 6.54 22.01
CA GLN A 246 8.93 7.99 21.91
C GLN A 246 10.02 8.70 22.74
N ASP A 247 10.29 9.97 22.45
CA ASP A 247 11.36 10.76 23.08
C ASP A 247 11.10 11.04 24.58
N ASP A 248 9.85 10.92 25.04
CA ASP A 248 9.43 11.14 26.43
C ASP A 248 9.52 9.89 27.32
N GLY A 249 10.00 8.77 26.78
CA GLY A 249 10.12 7.49 27.48
C GLY A 249 8.87 6.62 27.42
N THR A 250 7.81 7.07 26.74
CA THR A 250 6.64 6.24 26.42
C THR A 250 6.89 5.37 25.18
N VAL A 251 5.99 4.41 24.94
CA VAL A 251 5.98 3.60 23.72
C VAL A 251 4.61 3.66 23.06
N GLN A 252 4.58 3.82 21.75
CA GLN A 252 3.37 3.63 20.96
C GLN A 252 3.30 2.16 20.52
N CYS A 253 2.19 1.49 20.86
CA CYS A 253 1.93 0.12 20.45
C CYS A 253 0.76 0.07 19.47
N VAL A 254 0.91 -0.70 18.39
CA VAL A 254 -0.13 -0.90 17.37
C VAL A 254 -0.26 -2.39 17.09
N VAL A 255 -1.49 -2.90 17.15
CA VAL A 255 -1.86 -4.27 16.76
C VAL A 255 -2.34 -4.26 15.32
N LEU A 256 -1.73 -5.10 14.49
CA LEU A 256 -1.88 -5.15 13.04
C LEU A 256 -2.22 -6.58 12.59
N ALA A 257 -2.91 -6.75 11.47
CA ALA A 257 -2.98 -8.05 10.81
C ALA A 257 -1.56 -8.51 10.37
N ALA A 258 -1.19 -9.76 10.64
CA ALA A 258 0.16 -10.22 10.29
C ALA A 258 0.32 -10.35 8.77
N SER A 259 1.35 -9.70 8.23
CA SER A 259 1.77 -9.83 6.82
C SER A 259 3.18 -10.43 6.73
N ASP A 260 3.42 -11.27 5.72
CA ASP A 260 4.75 -11.83 5.43
C ASP A 260 5.53 -10.98 4.40
N ASP A 261 4.86 -10.03 3.74
CA ASP A 261 5.46 -8.98 2.91
C ASP A 261 5.36 -7.62 3.61
N ASP A 262 6.33 -6.72 3.41
CA ASP A 262 6.27 -5.31 3.84
C ASP A 262 5.24 -4.53 2.99
N ALA A 263 3.97 -4.95 3.07
CA ALA A 263 2.84 -4.34 2.39
C ALA A 263 2.54 -2.96 2.98
N VAL A 264 2.16 -2.02 2.11
CA VAL A 264 1.93 -0.60 2.47
C VAL A 264 0.59 -0.39 3.20
N ASP A 265 -0.34 -1.36 3.10
CA ASP A 265 -1.66 -1.32 3.74
C ASP A 265 -1.84 -2.56 4.61
N VAL A 266 -1.65 -2.41 5.93
CA VAL A 266 -1.93 -3.46 6.92
C VAL A 266 -3.03 -2.97 7.86
N GLU A 267 -4.04 -3.80 8.07
CA GLU A 267 -5.21 -3.46 8.90
C GLU A 267 -4.79 -3.27 10.37
N ILE A 268 -5.16 -2.11 10.96
CA ILE A 268 -4.95 -1.80 12.38
C ILE A 268 -6.17 -2.25 13.18
N HIS A 269 -5.93 -3.09 14.19
CA HIS A 269 -6.97 -3.60 15.08
C HIS A 269 -7.03 -2.88 16.42
N ALA A 270 -5.88 -2.45 16.96
CA ALA A 270 -5.84 -1.69 18.21
C ALA A 270 -4.57 -0.84 18.33
N SER A 271 -4.60 0.20 19.16
CA SER A 271 -3.43 1.02 19.49
C SER A 271 -3.50 1.55 20.91
N ALA A 272 -2.33 1.83 21.50
CA ALA A 272 -2.21 2.51 22.78
C ALA A 272 -0.87 3.24 22.90
N ILE A 273 -0.80 4.23 23.79
CA ILE A 273 0.46 4.78 24.31
C ILE A 273 0.71 4.15 25.67
N GLY A 274 1.90 3.61 25.88
CA GLY A 274 2.26 2.86 27.09
C GLY A 274 3.46 3.45 27.83
N ALA A 275 3.42 3.39 29.15
CA ALA A 275 4.51 3.80 30.03
C ALA A 275 4.65 2.87 31.25
N LEU A 276 5.80 2.94 31.91
CA LEU A 276 5.98 2.38 33.24
C LEU A 276 5.91 3.50 34.28
N VAL A 277 5.15 3.27 35.34
CA VAL A 277 4.99 4.21 36.46
C VAL A 277 5.21 3.48 37.79
N GLU A 278 5.42 4.23 38.87
CA GLU A 278 5.59 3.62 40.20
C GLU A 278 4.29 2.93 40.63
N ALA A 279 4.38 1.66 41.07
CA ALA A 279 3.21 0.88 41.48
C ALA A 279 2.70 1.31 42.87
N GLU A 280 1.96 2.42 42.92
CA GLU A 280 1.20 2.80 44.12
C GLU A 280 -0.10 1.99 44.19
N ARG A 281 -0.24 1.15 45.22
CA ARG A 281 -1.43 0.28 45.40
C ARG A 281 -2.32 0.81 46.51
N PRO A 282 -3.22 1.77 46.21
CA PRO A 282 -4.14 2.29 47.22
C PRO A 282 -5.05 1.18 47.75
N SER A 283 -5.60 1.39 48.94
CA SER A 283 -6.60 0.49 49.52
C SER A 283 -7.98 1.14 49.44
N CYS A 284 -8.97 0.39 48.97
CA CYS A 284 -10.37 0.75 49.02
C CYS A 284 -11.05 0.16 50.27
N ASP A 285 -11.84 0.98 50.96
CA ASP A 285 -12.62 0.52 52.11
C ASP A 285 -13.89 -0.20 51.65
N LEU A 286 -13.73 -1.50 51.38
CA LEU A 286 -14.83 -2.36 50.95
C LEU A 286 -15.94 -2.44 52.01
N ALA A 287 -15.60 -2.34 53.31
CA ALA A 287 -16.58 -2.44 54.38
C ALA A 287 -17.48 -1.19 54.43
N ASP A 288 -16.88 -0.01 54.27
CA ASP A 288 -17.62 1.24 54.10
C ASP A 288 -18.55 1.16 52.88
N ALA A 289 -18.01 0.81 51.71
CA ALA A 289 -18.80 0.69 50.48
C ALA A 289 -19.96 -0.31 50.64
N GLN A 290 -19.72 -1.52 51.16
CA GLN A 290 -20.77 -2.52 51.39
C GLN A 290 -21.82 -2.08 52.42
N SER A 291 -21.46 -1.22 53.37
CA SER A 291 -22.39 -0.68 54.37
C SER A 291 -23.28 0.45 53.83
N ARG A 292 -22.77 1.24 52.89
CA ARG A 292 -23.48 2.37 52.27
C ARG A 292 -24.38 1.93 51.12
N LEU A 293 -24.04 0.84 50.44
CA LEU A 293 -24.72 0.37 49.23
C LEU A 293 -25.80 -0.67 49.50
N ALA A 294 -26.87 -0.64 48.70
CA ALA A 294 -27.96 -1.60 48.79
C ALA A 294 -27.52 -2.94 48.17
N THR A 295 -27.71 -4.03 48.92
CA THR A 295 -27.39 -5.38 48.42
C THR A 295 -28.38 -5.84 47.35
N ALA A 296 -27.83 -6.37 46.25
CA ALA A 296 -28.53 -7.09 45.19
C ALA A 296 -27.89 -8.49 45.00
N ASP A 297 -28.57 -9.39 44.30
CA ASP A 297 -28.07 -10.72 43.91
C ASP A 297 -27.44 -11.54 45.07
N GLY A 298 -28.11 -11.58 46.23
CA GLY A 298 -27.69 -12.44 47.33
C GLY A 298 -26.36 -12.07 48.01
N GLY A 299 -25.88 -10.84 47.86
CA GLY A 299 -24.62 -10.38 48.47
C GLY A 299 -23.42 -10.33 47.53
N GLU A 300 -23.62 -10.59 46.24
CA GLU A 300 -22.56 -10.55 45.22
C GLU A 300 -22.48 -9.20 44.50
N THR A 301 -23.56 -8.42 44.51
CA THR A 301 -23.62 -7.08 43.92
C THR A 301 -24.15 -6.09 44.96
N TYR A 302 -23.54 -4.91 45.05
CA TYR A 302 -23.99 -3.79 45.86
C TYR A 302 -24.18 -2.57 44.96
N ARG A 303 -25.32 -1.89 45.07
CA ARG A 303 -25.68 -0.76 44.20
C ARG A 303 -26.02 0.50 45.00
N GLY A 304 -25.62 1.65 44.47
CA GLY A 304 -25.91 2.97 45.02
C GLY A 304 -26.10 4.00 43.91
N ALA A 305 -26.35 5.25 44.28
CA ALA A 305 -26.47 6.33 43.31
C ALA A 305 -25.10 6.64 42.68
N GLY A 306 -24.90 6.20 41.43
CA GLY A 306 -23.65 6.43 40.69
C GLY A 306 -22.49 5.52 41.06
N GLU A 307 -22.70 4.46 41.84
CA GLU A 307 -21.65 3.49 42.18
C GLU A 307 -22.19 2.05 42.28
N VAL A 308 -21.41 1.10 41.77
CA VAL A 308 -21.72 -0.34 41.76
C VAL A 308 -20.48 -1.10 42.18
N LEU A 309 -20.63 -2.00 43.15
CA LEU A 309 -19.58 -2.88 43.63
C LEU A 309 -20.00 -4.33 43.39
N ARG A 310 -19.23 -5.09 42.62
CA ARG A 310 -19.54 -6.47 42.23
C ARG A 310 -18.41 -7.42 42.58
N ARG A 311 -18.74 -8.57 43.16
CA ARG A 311 -17.77 -9.63 43.43
C ARG A 311 -17.41 -10.36 42.14
N VAL A 312 -16.12 -10.62 41.93
CA VAL A 312 -15.60 -11.36 40.78
C VAL A 312 -14.96 -12.65 41.26
N GLN A 313 -15.27 -13.76 40.58
CA GLN A 313 -14.66 -15.07 40.83
C GLN A 313 -14.34 -15.76 39.51
N THR A 314 -13.08 -16.15 39.31
CA THR A 314 -12.58 -16.77 38.08
C THR A 314 -12.00 -18.16 38.37
N ALA A 315 -11.95 -19.02 37.35
CA ALA A 315 -11.27 -20.31 37.47
C ALA A 315 -9.74 -20.10 37.40
N ALA A 316 -9.04 -20.45 38.48
CA ALA A 316 -7.65 -20.05 38.74
C ALA A 316 -6.63 -20.46 37.67
N ASP A 317 -6.88 -21.53 36.91
CA ASP A 317 -5.84 -22.18 36.10
C ASP A 317 -5.77 -21.70 34.63
N ALA A 318 -6.79 -20.99 34.12
CA ALA A 318 -6.86 -20.64 32.68
C ALA A 318 -6.25 -19.28 32.34
N TRP A 319 -6.00 -18.43 33.34
CA TRP A 319 -5.68 -17.01 33.14
C TRP A 319 -4.44 -16.53 33.90
N SER A 320 -3.62 -17.44 34.44
CA SER A 320 -2.50 -17.10 35.32
C SER A 320 -1.45 -16.16 34.73
N ASP A 321 -1.35 -16.12 33.40
CA ASP A 321 -0.38 -15.27 32.69
C ASP A 321 -0.94 -13.89 32.28
N HIS A 322 -2.24 -13.63 32.50
CA HIS A 322 -2.90 -12.36 32.15
C HIS A 322 -3.02 -11.47 33.38
N ALA A 323 -2.61 -10.21 33.28
CA ALA A 323 -2.75 -9.27 34.39
C ALA A 323 -4.19 -8.74 34.50
N LEU A 324 -4.87 -8.58 33.36
CA LEU A 324 -6.30 -8.29 33.24
C LEU A 324 -7.03 -9.45 32.55
N PRO A 325 -7.45 -10.49 33.30
CA PRO A 325 -8.19 -11.62 32.73
C PRO A 325 -9.55 -11.21 32.17
N GLN A 326 -10.00 -11.87 31.09
CA GLN A 326 -11.29 -11.56 30.45
C GLN A 326 -12.50 -11.59 31.41
N PRO A 327 -12.63 -12.55 32.35
CA PRO A 327 -13.77 -12.55 33.26
C PRO A 327 -13.81 -11.32 34.19
N TRP A 328 -12.66 -10.68 34.45
CA TRP A 328 -12.61 -9.43 35.21
C TRP A 328 -13.10 -8.25 34.39
N TRP A 329 -12.72 -8.20 33.11
CA TRP A 329 -13.21 -7.23 32.13
C TRP A 329 -14.74 -7.32 31.98
N GLU A 330 -15.26 -8.52 31.71
CA GLU A 330 -16.70 -8.78 31.59
C GLU A 330 -17.47 -8.39 32.86
N ALA A 331 -16.92 -8.69 34.04
CA ALA A 331 -17.57 -8.35 35.31
C ALA A 331 -17.61 -6.83 35.55
N ALA A 332 -16.57 -6.09 35.15
CA ALA A 332 -16.52 -4.64 35.26
C ALA A 332 -17.44 -3.95 34.24
N LEU A 333 -17.50 -4.45 33.00
CA LEU A 333 -18.49 -4.00 32.00
C LEU A 333 -19.91 -4.25 32.47
N HIS A 334 -20.18 -5.45 32.99
CA HIS A 334 -21.49 -5.74 33.55
C HIS A 334 -21.81 -4.82 34.74
N ALA A 335 -20.87 -4.57 35.66
CA ALA A 335 -21.09 -3.61 36.74
C ALA A 335 -21.36 -2.18 36.21
N SER A 336 -20.75 -1.79 35.09
CA SER A 336 -20.99 -0.51 34.42
C SER A 336 -22.41 -0.40 33.87
N SER A 337 -22.96 -1.49 33.32
CA SER A 337 -24.35 -1.54 32.83
C SER A 337 -25.38 -1.28 33.96
N LEU A 338 -25.02 -1.62 35.20
CA LEU A 338 -25.87 -1.44 36.38
C LEU A 338 -25.93 0.02 36.88
N LEU A 339 -25.05 0.92 36.41
CA LEU A 339 -25.10 2.34 36.73
C LEU A 339 -26.28 3.06 36.03
N GLY A 340 -26.59 2.65 34.80
CA GLY A 340 -27.56 3.30 33.90
C GLY A 340 -28.96 2.68 33.85
N GLY A 341 -29.25 1.64 34.65
CA GLY A 341 -30.58 1.00 34.71
C GLY A 341 -30.70 -0.34 33.97
N ASP A 342 -29.66 -1.19 34.05
CA ASP A 342 -29.59 -2.55 33.46
C ASP A 342 -29.58 -2.58 31.91
N ALA A 343 -29.38 -1.45 31.24
CA ALA A 343 -29.12 -1.42 29.80
C ALA A 343 -27.72 -1.98 29.52
N ALA A 344 -27.59 -2.90 28.56
CA ALA A 344 -26.29 -3.43 28.18
C ALA A 344 -25.37 -2.30 27.67
N VAL A 345 -24.08 -2.41 27.98
CA VAL A 345 -23.05 -1.43 27.61
C VAL A 345 -21.85 -2.15 27.02
N GLU A 346 -21.18 -1.49 26.08
CA GLU A 346 -19.91 -1.93 25.51
C GLU A 346 -18.83 -0.89 25.82
N ALA A 347 -17.58 -1.34 25.92
CA ALA A 347 -16.44 -0.43 25.94
C ALA A 347 -16.10 -0.05 24.50
N VAL A 348 -15.87 1.24 24.27
CA VAL A 348 -15.46 1.77 22.95
C VAL A 348 -14.04 2.34 22.96
N GLY A 349 -13.50 2.59 24.15
CA GLY A 349 -12.14 3.07 24.36
C GLY A 349 -11.75 3.02 25.82
N VAL A 350 -10.45 3.13 26.09
CA VAL A 350 -9.92 3.26 27.45
C VAL A 350 -8.96 4.45 27.47
N PRO A 351 -9.44 5.66 27.80
CA PRO A 351 -8.60 6.86 27.87
C PRO A 351 -7.38 6.66 28.76
N GLU A 352 -7.56 5.97 29.89
CA GLU A 352 -6.46 5.68 30.82
C GLU A 352 -6.71 4.35 31.54
N LEU A 353 -5.68 3.51 31.58
CA LEU A 353 -5.63 2.25 32.32
C LEU A 353 -4.30 2.14 33.05
N CYS A 354 -4.33 1.91 34.36
CA CYS A 354 -3.15 1.59 35.14
C CYS A 354 -3.29 0.19 35.76
N VAL A 355 -2.36 -0.70 35.44
CA VAL A 355 -2.28 -2.05 36.00
C VAL A 355 -1.11 -2.10 36.98
N HIS A 356 -1.43 -1.95 38.26
CA HIS A 356 -0.47 -2.01 39.36
C HIS A 356 0.00 -3.43 39.65
N ALA A 357 -0.85 -4.42 39.38
CA ALA A 357 -0.53 -5.83 39.53
C ALA A 357 -1.57 -6.75 38.89
N PRO A 358 -1.23 -8.03 38.67
CA PRO A 358 -2.18 -9.03 38.20
C PRO A 358 -3.37 -9.21 39.15
N LEU A 359 -4.56 -9.37 38.57
CA LEU A 359 -5.80 -9.63 39.29
C LEU A 359 -5.86 -11.09 39.77
N ALA A 360 -6.21 -11.28 41.05
CA ALA A 360 -6.37 -12.59 41.65
C ALA A 360 -7.64 -13.31 41.14
N ALA A 361 -7.76 -14.61 41.45
CA ALA A 361 -8.95 -15.40 41.09
C ALA A 361 -10.24 -14.90 41.77
N THR A 362 -10.13 -14.14 42.86
CA THR A 362 -11.28 -13.56 43.57
C THR A 362 -10.99 -12.14 44.02
N GLY A 363 -11.97 -11.25 43.89
CA GLY A 363 -11.90 -9.89 44.39
C GLY A 363 -13.16 -9.11 44.06
N TRP A 364 -13.03 -7.80 43.91
CA TRP A 364 -14.14 -6.87 43.69
C TRP A 364 -13.87 -5.88 42.56
N ALA A 365 -14.86 -5.73 41.67
CA ALA A 365 -14.92 -4.67 40.68
C ALA A 365 -15.80 -3.54 41.22
N TRP A 366 -15.21 -2.38 41.50
CA TRP A 366 -15.92 -1.19 41.94
C TRP A 366 -15.97 -0.17 40.80
N VAL A 367 -17.16 0.05 40.26
CA VAL A 367 -17.42 0.96 39.14
C VAL A 367 -18.17 2.20 39.65
N ARG A 368 -17.72 3.38 39.24
CA ARG A 368 -18.31 4.67 39.62
C ARG A 368 -18.58 5.53 38.38
N ALA A 369 -19.71 6.21 38.36
CA ALA A 369 -20.00 7.23 37.37
C ALA A 369 -19.05 8.41 37.56
N THR A 370 -18.59 9.01 36.47
CA THR A 370 -17.82 10.26 36.50
C THR A 370 -18.72 11.47 36.22
N GLU A 371 -18.14 12.68 36.15
CA GLU A 371 -18.89 13.86 35.70
C GLU A 371 -19.30 13.77 34.23
N ALA A 372 -18.57 12.98 33.42
CA ALA A 372 -18.92 12.63 32.05
C ALA A 372 -19.83 11.39 32.06
N SER A 373 -20.97 11.47 31.37
CA SER A 373 -22.00 10.42 31.42
C SER A 373 -21.61 9.13 30.71
N ASP A 374 -20.65 9.21 29.80
CA ASP A 374 -20.12 8.17 28.93
C ASP A 374 -18.80 7.59 29.44
N VAL A 375 -18.20 8.15 30.50
CA VAL A 375 -16.96 7.65 31.09
C VAL A 375 -17.23 7.11 32.49
N VAL A 376 -16.79 5.87 32.74
CA VAL A 376 -16.89 5.22 34.05
C VAL A 376 -15.51 4.94 34.62
N ALA A 377 -15.37 5.15 35.92
CA ALA A 377 -14.15 4.85 36.65
C ALA A 377 -14.22 3.43 37.23
N TRP A 378 -13.30 2.57 36.84
CA TRP A 378 -13.13 1.21 37.35
C TRP A 378 -12.01 1.17 38.39
N THR A 379 -12.29 0.56 39.53
CA THR A 379 -11.29 0.18 40.53
C THR A 379 -11.45 -1.31 40.81
N LEU A 380 -10.52 -2.11 40.30
CA LEU A 380 -10.50 -3.55 40.48
C LEU A 380 -9.49 -3.90 41.58
N CYS A 381 -9.97 -4.57 42.62
CA CYS A 381 -9.19 -4.82 43.83
C CYS A 381 -9.30 -6.28 44.28
N ASP A 382 -8.32 -6.72 45.05
CA ASP A 382 -8.31 -8.06 45.64
C ASP A 382 -9.41 -8.22 46.72
N ALA A 383 -9.48 -9.41 47.31
CA ALA A 383 -10.45 -9.71 48.37
C ALA A 383 -10.27 -8.87 49.66
N HIS A 384 -9.14 -8.19 49.83
CA HIS A 384 -8.81 -7.33 50.96
C HIS A 384 -9.01 -5.84 50.66
N GLY A 385 -9.36 -5.48 49.42
CA GLY A 385 -9.50 -4.10 48.98
C GLY A 385 -8.19 -3.44 48.58
N THR A 386 -7.14 -4.20 48.27
CA THR A 386 -5.93 -3.63 47.65
C THR A 386 -6.17 -3.43 46.16
N VAL A 387 -5.98 -2.22 45.65
CA VAL A 387 -6.21 -1.90 44.24
C VAL A 387 -5.13 -2.55 43.36
N CYS A 388 -5.58 -3.20 42.29
CA CYS A 388 -4.74 -3.86 41.30
C CYS A 388 -4.84 -3.20 39.93
N VAL A 389 -6.03 -2.73 39.55
CA VAL A 389 -6.27 -2.04 38.29
C VAL A 389 -7.17 -0.82 38.52
N GLU A 390 -6.79 0.28 37.91
CA GLU A 390 -7.61 1.49 37.81
C GLU A 390 -7.79 1.83 36.33
N ALA A 391 -9.01 2.14 35.91
CA ALA A 391 -9.27 2.51 34.52
C ALA A 391 -10.34 3.57 34.43
N PHE A 392 -10.21 4.46 33.46
CA PHE A 392 -11.32 5.23 32.91
C PHE A 392 -11.71 4.58 31.60
N VAL A 393 -12.96 4.16 31.49
CA VAL A 393 -13.46 3.41 30.33
C VAL A 393 -14.60 4.19 29.70
N ASP A 394 -14.46 4.44 28.39
CA ASP A 394 -15.52 5.00 27.59
C ASP A 394 -16.52 3.89 27.30
N ILE A 395 -17.74 4.08 27.79
CA ILE A 395 -18.83 3.14 27.62
C ILE A 395 -19.90 3.75 26.74
N GLN A 396 -20.40 2.93 25.82
CA GLN A 396 -21.58 3.23 25.05
C GLN A 396 -22.68 2.26 25.44
N ALA A 397 -23.90 2.76 25.61
CA ALA A 397 -25.04 1.86 25.72
C ALA A 397 -25.10 1.03 24.44
N THR A 398 -25.02 -0.30 24.56
CA THR A 398 -25.37 -1.16 23.44
C THR A 398 -26.85 -0.96 23.26
N VAL A 399 -27.20 -0.10 22.30
CA VAL A 399 -28.45 -0.28 21.59
C VAL A 399 -28.37 -1.74 21.14
N PRO A 400 -29.38 -2.59 21.41
CA PRO A 400 -29.49 -3.81 20.63
C PRO A 400 -29.22 -3.42 19.18
N VAL A 401 -28.56 -4.27 18.40
CA VAL A 401 -28.66 -4.10 16.96
C VAL A 401 -30.15 -4.30 16.65
N GLU A 402 -30.91 -3.23 16.81
CA GLU A 402 -32.15 -2.98 16.14
C GLU A 402 -31.72 -3.09 14.70
N ASP A 403 -32.14 -4.21 14.13
CA ASP A 403 -32.52 -4.31 12.74
C ASP A 403 -32.69 -2.90 12.20
N SER A 404 -31.85 -2.53 11.23
CA SER A 404 -31.73 -1.15 10.74
C SER A 404 -33.10 -0.57 10.38
N SER A 405 -34.11 -1.42 10.20
CA SER A 405 -35.55 -1.16 10.05
C SER A 405 -36.29 -0.39 11.17
N ALA A 406 -35.72 -0.16 12.38
CA ALA A 406 -36.49 0.36 13.53
C ALA A 406 -36.04 1.71 14.15
N ARG A 407 -35.34 2.59 13.40
CA ARG A 407 -35.04 3.95 13.89
C ARG A 407 -36.26 4.85 13.72
N ASP A 408 -36.63 5.60 14.76
CA ASP A 408 -37.72 6.59 14.66
C ASP A 408 -37.27 7.80 13.82
N PRO A 409 -37.91 8.08 12.67
CA PRO A 409 -37.53 9.20 11.83
C PRO A 409 -37.79 10.53 12.54
N VAL A 410 -36.83 11.46 12.45
CA VAL A 410 -37.01 12.85 12.95
C VAL A 410 -38.18 13.49 12.22
N TRP A 411 -38.29 13.20 10.93
CA TRP A 411 -39.44 13.51 10.09
C TRP A 411 -39.40 12.64 8.83
N SER A 412 -40.59 12.40 8.27
CA SER A 412 -40.78 11.65 7.03
C SER A 412 -41.32 12.58 5.95
N ILE A 413 -40.83 12.42 4.72
CA ILE A 413 -41.44 13.01 3.52
C ILE A 413 -42.41 11.97 2.95
N GLU A 414 -43.52 12.43 2.37
CA GLU A 414 -44.39 11.56 1.57
C GLU A 414 -43.55 10.84 0.50
N GLU A 415 -43.89 9.59 0.17
CA GLU A 415 -43.11 8.67 -0.70
C GLU A 415 -41.93 7.92 -0.03
N GLY A 416 -42.01 7.62 1.27
CA GLY A 416 -41.13 6.62 1.90
C GLY A 416 -39.66 7.05 2.00
N VAL A 417 -39.43 8.36 2.16
CA VAL A 417 -38.14 8.95 2.49
C VAL A 417 -38.17 9.43 3.93
N GLU A 418 -37.20 8.99 4.72
CA GLU A 418 -37.08 9.30 6.13
C GLU A 418 -35.75 10.00 6.41
N VAL A 419 -35.79 11.00 7.28
CA VAL A 419 -34.56 11.68 7.74
C VAL A 419 -34.34 11.37 9.21
N HIS A 420 -33.15 10.87 9.51
CA HIS A 420 -32.69 10.46 10.83
C HIS A 420 -31.53 11.36 11.27
N ASP A 421 -31.53 11.79 12.53
CA ASP A 421 -30.40 12.51 13.12
C ASP A 421 -29.48 11.49 13.78
N LEU A 422 -28.23 11.41 13.32
CA LEU A 422 -27.25 10.46 13.86
C LEU A 422 -26.37 11.09 14.96
N GLY A 423 -26.62 12.35 15.34
CA GLY A 423 -25.77 13.08 16.28
C GLY A 423 -24.60 13.80 15.61
N ASP A 424 -23.96 14.71 16.36
CA ASP A 424 -22.74 15.45 15.97
C ASP A 424 -22.76 16.17 14.62
N GLY A 425 -23.96 16.54 14.17
CA GLY A 425 -24.15 17.22 12.88
C GLY A 425 -24.25 16.28 11.69
N ILE A 426 -24.48 14.98 11.91
CA ILE A 426 -24.66 13.98 10.86
C ILE A 426 -26.15 13.70 10.67
N GLN A 427 -26.63 13.75 9.42
CA GLN A 427 -28.03 13.45 9.08
C GLN A 427 -28.08 12.31 8.07
N ALA A 428 -28.89 11.29 8.32
CA ALA A 428 -29.12 10.19 7.38
C ALA A 428 -30.45 10.35 6.65
N ILE A 429 -30.43 10.25 5.33
CA ILE A 429 -31.60 10.22 4.45
C ILE A 429 -31.76 8.77 3.99
N ARG A 430 -32.85 8.13 4.41
CA ARG A 430 -33.14 6.73 4.10
C ARG A 430 -34.32 6.61 3.14
N MET A 431 -34.20 5.73 2.16
CA MET A 431 -35.29 5.38 1.25
C MET A 431 -35.74 3.92 1.42
N SER A 432 -37.05 3.72 1.56
CA SER A 432 -37.66 2.41 1.78
C SER A 432 -39.02 2.27 1.09
N THR A 433 -39.08 2.62 -0.20
CA THR A 433 -40.31 2.49 -1.01
C THR A 433 -40.50 1.09 -1.56
N VAL A 434 -41.76 0.72 -1.78
CA VAL A 434 -42.16 -0.52 -2.46
C VAL A 434 -43.24 -0.16 -3.48
N SER A 435 -42.99 -0.41 -4.76
CA SER A 435 -43.97 -0.21 -5.83
C SER A 435 -45.03 -1.32 -5.84
N ALA A 436 -46.12 -1.11 -6.58
CA ALA A 436 -47.27 -2.02 -6.62
C ALA A 436 -46.94 -3.44 -7.15
N ASP A 437 -45.86 -3.57 -7.92
CA ASP A 437 -45.31 -4.82 -8.45
C ASP A 437 -44.26 -5.46 -7.51
N GLY A 438 -44.01 -4.87 -6.33
CA GLY A 438 -43.10 -5.37 -5.31
C GLY A 438 -41.64 -4.96 -5.49
N ALA A 439 -41.31 -4.15 -6.51
CA ALA A 439 -39.97 -3.60 -6.66
C ALA A 439 -39.68 -2.54 -5.58
N ARG A 440 -38.49 -2.59 -4.97
CA ARG A 440 -38.10 -1.66 -3.90
C ARG A 440 -37.28 -0.50 -4.44
N ASN A 441 -37.40 0.68 -3.84
CA ASN A 441 -36.54 1.84 -4.12
C ASN A 441 -36.37 2.14 -5.62
N VAL A 442 -37.46 2.04 -6.38
CA VAL A 442 -37.49 2.44 -7.80
C VAL A 442 -37.56 3.96 -7.85
N LEU A 443 -36.58 4.58 -8.52
CA LEU A 443 -36.44 6.04 -8.60
C LEU A 443 -37.49 6.67 -9.53
N THR A 444 -38.73 6.73 -9.05
CA THR A 444 -39.84 7.43 -9.72
C THR A 444 -39.67 8.95 -9.62
N PRO A 445 -40.37 9.74 -10.47
CA PRO A 445 -40.37 11.19 -10.34
C PRO A 445 -40.76 11.71 -8.95
N ALA A 446 -41.71 11.04 -8.29
CA ALA A 446 -42.16 11.40 -6.94
C ALA A 446 -41.06 11.14 -5.89
N LEU A 447 -40.44 9.95 -5.92
CA LEU A 447 -39.33 9.63 -5.01
C LEU A 447 -38.12 10.53 -5.24
N CYS A 448 -37.79 10.85 -6.50
CA CYS A 448 -36.68 11.75 -6.81
C CYS A 448 -36.93 13.17 -6.27
N ALA A 449 -38.17 13.68 -6.38
CA ALA A 449 -38.56 14.97 -5.82
C ALA A 449 -38.49 14.97 -4.28
N ALA A 450 -38.98 13.90 -3.63
CA ALA A 450 -38.90 13.75 -2.18
C ALA A 450 -37.45 13.73 -1.68
N LEU A 451 -36.55 12.99 -2.36
CA LEU A 451 -35.12 12.99 -2.03
C LEU A 451 -34.49 14.39 -2.22
N ALA A 452 -34.85 15.10 -3.29
CA ALA A 452 -34.33 16.46 -3.54
C ALA A 452 -34.76 17.43 -2.43
N GLU A 453 -36.02 17.32 -1.96
CA GLU A 453 -36.54 18.07 -0.83
C GLU A 453 -35.82 17.71 0.47
N ALA A 454 -35.57 16.43 0.75
CA ALA A 454 -34.81 15.98 1.91
C ALA A 454 -33.41 16.58 1.93
N PHE A 455 -32.69 16.52 0.81
CA PHE A 455 -31.34 17.09 0.70
C PHE A 455 -31.34 18.60 0.89
N ALA A 456 -32.33 19.32 0.35
CA ALA A 456 -32.45 20.76 0.54
C ALA A 456 -32.73 21.13 2.01
N ALA A 457 -33.62 20.39 2.68
CA ALA A 457 -33.97 20.60 4.08
C ALA A 457 -32.79 20.29 5.02
N VAL A 458 -32.09 19.18 4.79
CA VAL A 458 -30.91 18.80 5.57
C VAL A 458 -29.77 19.81 5.38
N SER A 459 -29.49 20.19 4.13
CA SER A 459 -28.38 21.11 3.80
C SER A 459 -28.56 22.53 4.36
N ALA A 460 -29.78 22.91 4.74
CA ALA A 460 -30.09 24.21 5.34
C ALA A 460 -29.88 24.25 6.87
N ARG A 461 -29.60 23.12 7.52
CA ARG A 461 -29.42 23.03 8.98
C ARG A 461 -28.06 23.60 9.40
N ALA A 462 -28.06 24.36 10.49
CA ALA A 462 -26.82 24.84 11.11
C ALA A 462 -26.12 23.68 11.83
N GLY A 463 -24.79 23.66 11.79
CA GLY A 463 -23.98 22.61 12.44
C GLY A 463 -23.96 21.28 11.69
N LEU A 464 -24.46 21.22 10.45
CA LEU A 464 -24.35 20.03 9.60
C LEU A 464 -22.88 19.79 9.25
N ARG A 465 -22.41 18.55 9.39
CA ARG A 465 -21.03 18.11 9.11
C ARG A 465 -20.95 17.03 8.04
N ALA A 466 -21.97 16.18 7.90
CA ALA A 466 -22.08 15.24 6.78
C ALA A 466 -23.53 14.78 6.57
N VAL A 467 -23.80 14.18 5.40
CA VAL A 467 -25.08 13.54 5.07
C VAL A 467 -24.82 12.08 4.69
N VAL A 468 -25.57 11.15 5.26
CA VAL A 468 -25.54 9.73 4.87
C VAL A 468 -26.77 9.45 4.01
N LEU A 469 -26.59 8.81 2.86
CA LEU A 469 -27.67 8.39 1.97
C LEU A 469 -27.76 6.87 2.00
N GLU A 470 -28.91 6.35 2.43
CA GLU A 470 -29.11 4.92 2.69
C GLU A 470 -30.34 4.40 1.96
N GLY A 471 -30.28 3.13 1.56
CA GLY A 471 -31.45 2.38 1.13
C GLY A 471 -31.79 1.25 2.10
N THR A 472 -32.36 0.18 1.56
CA THR A 472 -32.62 -1.06 2.30
C THR A 472 -31.47 -2.05 2.12
N ASP A 473 -31.40 -3.06 2.98
CA ASP A 473 -30.37 -4.12 2.91
C ASP A 473 -30.49 -5.00 1.65
N GLU A 474 -31.67 -5.01 1.02
CA GLU A 474 -31.94 -5.73 -0.23
C GLU A 474 -31.67 -4.85 -1.45
N THR A 475 -32.08 -3.59 -1.40
CA THR A 475 -31.97 -2.66 -2.53
C THR A 475 -31.62 -1.27 -2.02
N PHE A 476 -30.49 -0.74 -2.46
CA PHE A 476 -30.16 0.67 -2.29
C PHE A 476 -31.12 1.52 -3.12
N ALA A 477 -31.04 1.39 -4.45
CA ALA A 477 -31.93 2.03 -5.40
C ALA A 477 -31.84 1.36 -6.77
N GLN A 478 -32.87 1.51 -7.58
CA GLN A 478 -32.91 1.02 -8.95
C GLN A 478 -33.76 1.94 -9.83
N GLY A 479 -33.63 1.80 -11.15
CA GLY A 479 -34.46 2.54 -12.10
C GLY A 479 -33.79 2.65 -13.47
N ASP A 480 -34.60 2.81 -14.50
CA ASP A 480 -34.12 2.83 -15.89
C ASP A 480 -33.72 4.25 -16.36
N ALA A 481 -33.67 4.45 -17.68
CA ALA A 481 -33.36 5.75 -18.27
C ALA A 481 -34.39 6.84 -17.92
N GLU A 482 -35.67 6.49 -17.72
CA GLU A 482 -36.72 7.44 -17.32
C GLU A 482 -36.50 7.89 -15.88
N ALA A 483 -36.11 6.97 -15.00
CA ALA A 483 -35.68 7.30 -13.65
C ALA A 483 -34.46 8.25 -13.63
N CYS A 484 -33.46 8.02 -14.49
CA CYS A 484 -32.34 8.95 -14.64
C CYS A 484 -32.80 10.36 -15.05
N ALA A 485 -33.72 10.46 -16.01
CA ALA A 485 -34.27 11.74 -16.43
C ALA A 485 -35.06 12.42 -15.29
N ALA A 486 -35.78 11.64 -14.48
CA ALA A 486 -36.51 12.11 -13.32
C ALA A 486 -35.60 12.67 -12.21
N MET A 487 -34.45 12.05 -11.95
CA MET A 487 -33.44 12.56 -11.02
C MET A 487 -32.90 13.94 -11.43
N VAL A 488 -32.73 14.16 -12.74
CA VAL A 488 -32.30 15.47 -13.26
C VAL A 488 -33.43 16.48 -13.18
N ALA A 489 -34.62 16.12 -13.65
CA ALA A 489 -35.78 17.01 -13.72
C ALA A 489 -36.27 17.49 -12.35
N SER A 490 -36.16 16.63 -11.32
CA SER A 490 -36.50 16.96 -9.93
C SER A 490 -35.44 17.83 -9.22
N GLY A 491 -34.26 17.99 -9.81
CA GLY A 491 -33.14 18.72 -9.19
C GLY A 491 -32.35 17.90 -8.17
N LEU A 492 -32.64 16.60 -7.99
CA LEU A 492 -31.95 15.72 -7.04
C LEU A 492 -30.43 15.68 -7.28
N VAL A 493 -30.01 15.54 -8.54
CA VAL A 493 -28.58 15.54 -8.90
C VAL A 493 -27.89 16.83 -8.46
N ALA A 494 -28.54 17.97 -8.70
CA ALA A 494 -28.00 19.26 -8.31
C ALA A 494 -27.94 19.43 -6.78
N ALA A 495 -28.95 18.93 -6.05
CA ALA A 495 -29.02 19.01 -4.60
C ALA A 495 -27.87 18.24 -3.92
N ILE A 496 -27.56 17.03 -4.40
CA ILE A 496 -26.47 16.20 -3.85
C ILE A 496 -25.11 16.85 -4.16
N VAL A 497 -24.88 17.25 -5.41
CA VAL A 497 -23.61 17.82 -5.88
C VAL A 497 -23.32 19.18 -5.21
N ALA A 498 -24.36 19.98 -4.97
CA ALA A 498 -24.25 21.28 -4.30
C ALA A 498 -24.27 21.18 -2.77
N CYS A 499 -24.40 19.99 -2.19
CA CYS A 499 -24.42 19.82 -0.74
C CYS A 499 -23.12 20.41 -0.12
N PRO A 500 -23.22 21.29 0.89
CA PRO A 500 -22.06 22.02 1.42
C PRO A 500 -21.09 21.13 2.21
N VAL A 501 -21.53 19.95 2.64
CA VAL A 501 -20.79 19.00 3.48
C VAL A 501 -20.67 17.63 2.80
N PRO A 502 -19.72 16.77 3.18
CA PRO A 502 -19.57 15.43 2.61
C PRO A 502 -20.88 14.59 2.63
N VAL A 503 -21.15 13.91 1.53
CA VAL A 503 -22.26 12.98 1.33
C VAL A 503 -21.70 11.56 1.19
N LEU A 504 -22.10 10.67 2.10
CA LEU A 504 -21.71 9.27 2.13
C LEU A 504 -22.86 8.42 1.58
N SER A 505 -22.67 7.74 0.45
CA SER A 505 -23.63 6.77 -0.07
C SER A 505 -23.35 5.38 0.50
N VAL A 506 -24.34 4.77 1.16
CA VAL A 506 -24.22 3.46 1.81
C VAL A 506 -25.09 2.45 1.07
N CYS A 507 -24.46 1.61 0.27
CA CYS A 507 -25.13 0.61 -0.55
C CYS A 507 -25.05 -0.78 0.08
N ALA A 508 -25.87 -1.02 1.12
CA ALA A 508 -26.02 -2.35 1.73
C ALA A 508 -26.71 -3.34 0.79
N GLY A 509 -27.71 -2.89 0.04
CA GLY A 509 -28.40 -3.64 -1.01
C GLY A 509 -27.97 -3.26 -2.42
N ASP A 510 -28.59 -3.87 -3.42
CA ASP A 510 -28.28 -3.67 -4.83
C ASP A 510 -28.47 -2.20 -5.25
N ALA A 511 -27.50 -1.65 -5.99
CA ALA A 511 -27.60 -0.35 -6.63
C ALA A 511 -27.36 -0.52 -8.12
N VAL A 512 -28.44 -0.53 -8.89
CA VAL A 512 -28.39 -0.81 -10.33
C VAL A 512 -28.93 0.35 -11.16
N ASP A 513 -28.33 0.58 -12.32
CA ASP A 513 -28.77 1.58 -13.29
C ASP A 513 -28.87 3.01 -12.70
N ALA A 514 -30.06 3.61 -12.67
CA ALA A 514 -30.27 4.92 -12.04
C ALA A 514 -29.85 4.93 -10.56
N GLY A 515 -30.02 3.80 -9.86
CA GLY A 515 -29.60 3.65 -8.47
C GLY A 515 -28.08 3.60 -8.31
N TRP A 516 -27.38 2.98 -9.25
CA TRP A 516 -25.91 3.01 -9.27
C TRP A 516 -25.39 4.43 -9.54
N TRP A 517 -26.07 5.15 -10.44
CA TRP A 517 -25.74 6.55 -10.68
C TRP A 517 -26.00 7.42 -9.45
N LEU A 518 -27.12 7.25 -8.76
CA LEU A 518 -27.44 7.94 -7.51
C LEU A 518 -26.37 7.71 -6.44
N ALA A 519 -25.99 6.45 -6.20
CA ALA A 519 -24.92 6.07 -5.27
C ALA A 519 -23.57 6.73 -5.63
N SER A 520 -23.38 7.01 -6.92
CA SER A 520 -22.14 7.57 -7.44
C SER A 520 -22.04 9.09 -7.36
N LEU A 521 -23.14 9.76 -7.03
CA LEU A 521 -23.17 11.21 -6.80
C LEU A 521 -22.66 11.60 -5.40
N GLY A 522 -22.62 10.65 -4.45
CA GLY A 522 -22.01 10.87 -3.15
C GLY A 522 -20.51 11.18 -3.25
N ASP A 523 -19.97 11.93 -2.31
CA ASP A 523 -18.53 12.21 -2.25
C ASP A 523 -17.75 10.93 -1.88
N GLN A 524 -18.37 10.07 -1.07
CA GLN A 524 -17.85 8.77 -0.66
C GLN A 524 -18.90 7.70 -0.90
N LEU A 525 -18.45 6.48 -1.19
CA LEU A 525 -19.32 5.32 -1.39
C LEU A 525 -18.78 4.16 -0.57
N VAL A 526 -19.72 3.48 0.10
CA VAL A 526 -19.46 2.24 0.81
C VAL A 526 -20.46 1.21 0.30
N ALA A 527 -19.98 0.03 -0.06
CA ALA A 527 -20.78 -1.03 -0.66
C ALA A 527 -20.57 -2.38 0.05
N SER A 528 -21.63 -3.19 0.09
CA SER A 528 -21.54 -4.57 0.56
C SER A 528 -20.79 -5.46 -0.44
N GLU A 529 -20.22 -6.59 -0.03
CA GLU A 529 -19.67 -7.57 -0.98
C GLU A 529 -20.76 -8.28 -1.79
N GLU A 530 -21.89 -8.47 -1.12
CA GLU A 530 -23.02 -9.32 -1.52
C GLU A 530 -23.94 -8.63 -2.50
N GLY A 531 -23.99 -7.30 -2.47
CA GLY A 531 -24.82 -6.48 -3.33
C GLY A 531 -24.27 -6.39 -4.76
N ARG A 532 -25.17 -6.05 -5.69
CA ARG A 532 -24.88 -5.87 -7.11
C ARG A 532 -24.88 -4.38 -7.46
N TYR A 533 -23.82 -3.98 -8.15
CA TYR A 533 -23.49 -2.60 -8.43
C TYR A 533 -23.09 -2.41 -9.88
N GLY A 534 -23.72 -1.46 -10.56
CA GLY A 534 -23.41 -1.14 -11.94
C GLY A 534 -24.66 -1.10 -12.81
N TYR A 535 -24.46 -1.18 -14.11
CA TYR A 535 -25.54 -1.05 -15.08
C TYR A 535 -26.07 -2.42 -15.49
N GLY A 536 -27.38 -2.61 -15.52
CA GLY A 536 -28.00 -3.85 -15.94
C GLY A 536 -27.72 -4.20 -17.40
N PRO A 537 -27.76 -5.49 -17.78
CA PRO A 537 -27.67 -5.91 -19.17
C PRO A 537 -28.85 -5.35 -19.96
N GLY A 538 -28.58 -4.40 -20.88
CA GLY A 538 -29.60 -3.66 -21.62
C GLY A 538 -29.55 -2.14 -21.36
N THR A 539 -28.90 -1.72 -20.28
CA THR A 539 -28.68 -0.30 -19.94
C THR A 539 -27.33 0.18 -20.47
N LEU A 540 -27.05 -0.13 -21.74
CA LEU A 540 -25.93 0.45 -22.48
C LEU A 540 -26.28 1.90 -22.89
N GLY A 541 -26.77 2.68 -21.93
CA GLY A 541 -27.46 3.94 -22.12
C GLY A 541 -26.81 5.12 -21.40
N LEU A 542 -25.55 4.97 -20.94
CA LEU A 542 -24.91 5.99 -20.12
C LEU A 542 -24.92 7.34 -20.83
N GLN A 543 -25.61 8.30 -20.23
CA GLN A 543 -25.50 9.69 -20.65
C GLN A 543 -24.07 10.18 -20.36
N ALA A 544 -23.63 11.20 -21.12
CA ALA A 544 -22.28 11.78 -21.03
C ALA A 544 -21.84 12.05 -19.58
N SER A 545 -22.69 12.72 -18.79
CA SER A 545 -22.44 13.02 -17.38
C SER A 545 -22.31 11.76 -16.50
N GLN A 546 -23.05 10.68 -16.81
CA GLN A 546 -22.95 9.40 -16.10
C GLN A 546 -21.59 8.74 -16.40
N ALA A 547 -21.21 8.67 -17.68
CA ALA A 547 -19.92 8.10 -18.08
C ALA A 547 -18.73 8.94 -17.61
N ALA A 548 -18.85 10.27 -17.59
CA ALA A 548 -17.82 11.17 -17.07
C ALA A 548 -17.62 10.98 -15.57
N LEU A 549 -18.72 10.92 -14.80
CA LEU A 549 -18.67 10.67 -13.37
C LEU A 549 -18.06 9.29 -13.05
N MET A 550 -18.47 8.24 -13.77
CA MET A 550 -17.92 6.90 -13.57
C MET A 550 -16.42 6.82 -13.86
N ARG A 551 -15.96 7.50 -14.93
CA ARG A 551 -14.52 7.58 -15.26
C ARG A 551 -13.75 8.36 -14.20
N ALA A 552 -14.30 9.48 -13.73
CA ALA A 552 -13.69 10.29 -12.68
C ALA A 552 -13.60 9.54 -11.34
N ARG A 553 -14.56 8.66 -11.07
CA ARG A 553 -14.68 7.96 -9.78
C ARG A 553 -13.97 6.62 -9.73
N HIS A 554 -14.01 5.83 -10.81
CA HIS A 554 -13.51 4.45 -10.81
C HIS A 554 -12.35 4.24 -11.79
N GLY A 555 -11.91 5.29 -12.48
CA GLY A 555 -10.94 5.17 -13.57
C GLY A 555 -11.59 4.68 -14.87
N ALA A 556 -10.99 5.03 -16.01
CA ALA A 556 -11.59 4.79 -17.31
C ALA A 556 -11.79 3.30 -17.63
N SER A 557 -10.86 2.46 -17.18
CA SER A 557 -10.85 1.03 -17.51
C SER A 557 -11.87 0.22 -16.70
N VAL A 558 -11.96 0.45 -15.39
CA VAL A 558 -12.96 -0.22 -14.53
C VAL A 558 -14.36 0.25 -14.91
N ALA A 559 -14.54 1.56 -15.16
CA ALA A 559 -15.81 2.11 -15.63
C ALA A 559 -16.28 1.50 -16.95
N LEU A 560 -15.37 1.32 -17.92
CA LEU A 560 -15.69 0.70 -19.21
C LEU A 560 -16.06 -0.79 -19.04
N ARG A 561 -15.29 -1.55 -18.24
CA ARG A 561 -15.57 -2.97 -18.02
C ARG A 561 -16.89 -3.20 -17.28
N ALA A 562 -17.15 -2.43 -16.22
CA ALA A 562 -18.42 -2.50 -15.50
C ALA A 562 -19.61 -2.10 -16.39
N ALA A 563 -19.41 -1.18 -17.34
CA ALA A 563 -20.43 -0.82 -18.33
C ALA A 563 -20.70 -1.92 -19.37
N LEU A 564 -19.69 -2.75 -19.70
CA LEU A 564 -19.79 -3.83 -20.69
C LEU A 564 -20.28 -5.16 -20.12
N ASP A 565 -19.84 -5.51 -18.91
CA ASP A 565 -20.12 -6.80 -18.27
C ASP A 565 -21.41 -6.80 -17.44
N GLY A 566 -22.05 -5.64 -17.32
CA GLY A 566 -23.23 -5.40 -16.49
C GLY A 566 -22.90 -5.27 -15.00
N ALA A 567 -23.94 -5.20 -14.15
CA ALA A 567 -23.78 -5.00 -12.71
C ALA A 567 -23.00 -6.14 -12.04
N TRP A 568 -21.92 -5.79 -11.33
CA TRP A 568 -20.99 -6.70 -10.64
C TRP A 568 -21.34 -6.84 -9.16
N SER A 569 -20.95 -7.95 -8.54
CA SER A 569 -20.95 -8.02 -7.08
C SER A 569 -19.92 -7.04 -6.49
N GLY A 570 -20.14 -6.60 -5.25
CA GLY A 570 -19.16 -5.81 -4.52
C GLY A 570 -17.80 -6.50 -4.43
N ALA A 571 -17.78 -7.81 -4.16
CA ALA A 571 -16.55 -8.60 -4.14
C ALA A 571 -15.76 -8.48 -5.47
N ARG A 572 -16.45 -8.49 -6.61
CA ARG A 572 -15.83 -8.32 -7.94
C ARG A 572 -15.35 -6.89 -8.18
N TRP A 573 -16.05 -5.88 -7.68
CA TRP A 573 -15.54 -4.50 -7.69
C TRP A 573 -14.24 -4.39 -6.90
N ARG A 574 -14.16 -5.03 -5.73
CA ARG A 574 -12.93 -5.07 -4.92
C ARG A 574 -11.78 -5.74 -5.66
N GLU A 575 -12.00 -6.92 -6.24
CA GLU A 575 -11.00 -7.63 -7.06
C GLU A 575 -10.51 -6.79 -8.24
N ALA A 576 -11.38 -5.93 -8.80
CA ALA A 576 -11.04 -5.04 -9.90
C ALA A 576 -10.28 -3.77 -9.47
N GLY A 577 -9.99 -3.59 -8.18
CA GLY A 577 -9.28 -2.42 -7.66
C GLY A 577 -10.14 -1.15 -7.64
N CYS A 578 -11.40 -1.26 -7.20
CA CYS A 578 -12.32 -0.13 -7.15
C CYS A 578 -11.87 0.96 -6.14
N ALA A 579 -12.17 2.22 -6.45
CA ALA A 579 -11.78 3.37 -5.63
C ALA A 579 -12.74 3.68 -4.45
N PHE A 580 -13.54 2.71 -4.00
CA PHE A 580 -14.51 2.88 -2.92
C PHE A 580 -14.48 1.68 -1.97
N ALA A 581 -14.92 1.89 -0.73
CA ALA A 581 -14.89 0.84 0.28
C ALA A 581 -15.91 -0.25 -0.04
N VAL A 582 -15.45 -1.49 -0.07
CA VAL A 582 -16.29 -2.68 -0.15
C VAL A 582 -16.00 -3.51 1.08
N SER A 583 -17.03 -3.95 1.79
CA SER A 583 -16.94 -4.76 3.02
C SER A 583 -18.10 -5.76 3.10
N PRO A 584 -18.01 -6.86 3.88
CA PRO A 584 -19.17 -7.72 4.13
C PRO A 584 -20.36 -6.90 4.66
N ARG A 585 -21.60 -7.25 4.27
CA ARG A 585 -22.79 -6.47 4.64
C ARG A 585 -22.92 -6.28 6.15
N ALA A 586 -22.56 -7.28 6.95
CA ALA A 586 -22.60 -7.23 8.40
C ALA A 586 -21.65 -6.18 9.01
N SER A 587 -20.58 -5.83 8.31
CA SER A 587 -19.57 -4.86 8.77
C SER A 587 -19.85 -3.43 8.30
N LEU A 588 -20.81 -3.23 7.39
CA LEU A 588 -21.17 -1.90 6.87
C LEU A 588 -21.60 -0.91 7.95
N PRO A 589 -22.47 -1.27 8.93
CA PRO A 589 -22.88 -0.32 9.95
C PRO A 589 -21.70 0.22 10.77
N SER A 590 -20.78 -0.65 11.19
CA SER A 590 -19.58 -0.27 11.94
C SER A 590 -18.66 0.62 11.10
N GLN A 591 -18.50 0.33 9.81
CA GLN A 591 -17.70 1.14 8.90
C GLN A 591 -18.34 2.53 8.68
N VAL A 592 -19.65 2.60 8.50
CA VAL A 592 -20.36 3.88 8.40
C VAL A 592 -20.19 4.69 9.69
N ALA A 593 -20.30 4.06 10.85
CA ALA A 593 -20.09 4.70 12.16
C ALA A 593 -18.68 5.30 12.29
N GLN A 594 -17.63 4.56 11.90
CA GLN A 594 -16.25 5.06 11.89
C GLN A 594 -16.08 6.29 10.98
N TRP A 595 -16.65 6.24 9.77
CA TRP A 595 -16.58 7.37 8.83
C TRP A 595 -17.35 8.58 9.34
N THR A 596 -18.54 8.38 9.91
CA THR A 596 -19.33 9.47 10.47
C THR A 596 -18.62 10.08 11.67
N GLN A 597 -18.00 9.29 12.55
CA GLN A 597 -17.21 9.79 13.68
C GLN A 597 -16.02 10.64 13.21
N ALA A 598 -15.21 10.13 12.28
CA ALA A 598 -14.05 10.84 11.74
C ALA A 598 -14.41 12.13 10.99
N LEU A 599 -15.64 12.24 10.48
CA LEU A 599 -16.18 13.48 9.90
C LEU A 599 -16.72 14.41 10.98
N SER A 600 -17.39 13.88 12.00
CA SER A 600 -17.89 14.63 13.15
C SER A 600 -16.78 15.35 13.90
N ASP A 601 -15.60 14.75 14.06
CA ASP A 601 -14.48 15.35 14.80
C ASP A 601 -13.84 16.57 14.11
N LYS A 602 -14.09 16.75 12.80
CA LYS A 602 -13.49 17.83 12.00
C LYS A 602 -14.30 19.12 12.09
N PRO A 603 -13.66 20.31 12.13
CA PRO A 603 -14.37 21.58 12.10
C PRO A 603 -15.22 21.72 10.82
N GLU A 604 -16.46 22.20 10.98
CA GLU A 604 -17.43 22.37 9.88
C GLU A 604 -16.87 23.19 8.71
N GLU A 605 -16.19 24.31 9.00
CA GLU A 605 -15.62 25.20 7.98
C GLU A 605 -14.50 24.50 7.19
N ALA A 606 -13.69 23.68 7.85
CA ALA A 606 -12.63 22.90 7.21
C ALA A 606 -13.22 21.84 6.26
N LEU A 607 -14.28 21.14 6.66
CA LEU A 607 -14.97 20.17 5.80
C LEU A 607 -15.60 20.83 4.57
N ARG A 608 -16.24 21.98 4.75
CA ARG A 608 -16.83 22.75 3.63
C ARG A 608 -15.78 23.19 2.62
N LEU A 609 -14.65 23.74 3.09
CA LEU A 609 -13.53 24.17 2.23
C LEU A 609 -12.87 22.98 1.53
N LEU A 610 -12.60 21.91 2.28
CA LEU A 610 -11.97 20.70 1.74
C LEU A 610 -12.85 20.04 0.69
N LYS A 611 -14.16 19.88 0.96
CA LYS A 611 -15.12 19.36 -0.03
C LYS A 611 -15.14 20.23 -1.28
N ALA A 612 -15.23 21.56 -1.13
CA ALA A 612 -15.25 22.48 -2.26
C ALA A 612 -14.02 22.33 -3.17
N HIS A 613 -12.85 22.02 -2.58
CA HIS A 613 -11.61 21.81 -3.32
C HIS A 613 -11.51 20.42 -3.95
N LEU A 614 -11.75 19.35 -3.18
CA LEU A 614 -11.54 17.97 -3.62
C LEU A 614 -12.59 17.47 -4.63
N THR A 615 -13.82 18.00 -4.54
CA THR A 615 -14.94 17.51 -5.36
C THR A 615 -15.14 18.34 -6.63
N GLN A 616 -14.27 19.32 -6.91
CA GLN A 616 -14.40 20.21 -8.07
C GLN A 616 -14.46 19.45 -9.40
N ALA A 617 -13.64 18.40 -9.56
CA ALA A 617 -13.64 17.55 -10.75
C ALA A 617 -14.91 16.69 -10.86
N GLN A 618 -15.40 16.14 -9.74
CA GLN A 618 -16.65 15.37 -9.68
C GLN A 618 -17.87 16.25 -9.97
N ARG A 619 -17.91 17.49 -9.45
CA ARG A 619 -18.95 18.49 -9.74
C ARG A 619 -18.99 18.85 -11.23
N ALA A 620 -17.82 19.04 -11.84
CA ALA A 620 -17.74 19.32 -13.28
C ALA A 620 -18.23 18.14 -14.14
N ALA A 621 -18.05 16.90 -13.67
CA ALA A 621 -18.47 15.68 -14.37
C ALA A 621 -19.94 15.29 -14.12
N ALA A 622 -20.47 15.57 -12.92
CA ALA A 622 -21.82 15.19 -12.50
C ALA A 622 -22.91 16.17 -12.99
N VAL A 623 -22.55 17.43 -13.26
CA VAL A 623 -23.48 18.44 -13.79
C VAL A 623 -23.71 18.18 -15.28
N PRO A 624 -24.95 17.87 -15.70
CA PRO A 624 -25.27 17.85 -17.12
C PRO A 624 -24.97 19.23 -17.70
N ALA A 625 -24.22 19.31 -18.80
CA ALA A 625 -24.21 20.52 -19.61
C ALA A 625 -25.69 20.92 -19.88
N TRP A 626 -26.05 22.17 -19.56
CA TRP A 626 -27.37 22.81 -19.75
C TRP A 626 -28.04 22.33 -21.06
N PRO A 627 -29.38 22.13 -21.10
CA PRO A 627 -29.98 21.15 -21.99
C PRO A 627 -29.68 21.47 -23.45
N VAL A 628 -29.18 20.46 -24.16
CA VAL A 628 -29.36 20.39 -25.60
C VAL A 628 -30.82 20.04 -25.83
N VAL A 629 -31.61 21.06 -26.18
CA VAL A 629 -32.88 20.87 -26.87
C VAL A 629 -32.62 19.94 -28.04
N ALA A 630 -33.31 18.80 -28.08
CA ALA A 630 -33.27 17.90 -29.23
C ALA A 630 -33.63 18.71 -30.48
N VAL A 631 -32.63 18.96 -31.33
CA VAL A 631 -32.89 19.43 -32.70
C VAL A 631 -33.32 18.19 -33.47
N GLU A 632 -34.63 18.08 -33.70
CA GLU A 632 -35.17 17.16 -34.69
C GLU A 632 -34.48 17.44 -36.03
N GLY A 633 -33.69 16.47 -36.48
CA GLY A 633 -32.98 16.48 -37.75
C GLY A 633 -32.79 15.06 -38.25
N SER A 634 -33.84 14.53 -38.87
CA SER A 634 -33.86 13.28 -39.65
C SER A 634 -32.93 13.39 -40.89
N PRO A 635 -32.71 12.31 -41.66
CA PRO A 635 -32.01 11.07 -41.34
C PRO A 635 -30.76 10.92 -42.24
N ALA A 636 -29.67 10.35 -41.75
CA ALA A 636 -28.63 9.82 -42.62
C ALA A 636 -28.80 8.29 -42.73
N SER A 637 -29.28 7.90 -43.89
CA SER A 637 -29.55 6.56 -44.40
C SER A 637 -28.48 5.50 -44.10
N GLY A 638 -28.97 4.33 -43.68
CA GLY A 638 -28.28 3.04 -43.76
C GLY A 638 -27.84 2.53 -42.39
N ASP A 639 -28.44 1.41 -41.97
CA ASP A 639 -28.26 0.45 -40.85
C ASP A 639 -26.85 0.25 -40.20
N GLN A 640 -25.92 1.19 -40.33
CA GLN A 640 -24.58 1.15 -39.74
C GLN A 640 -24.64 1.63 -38.30
N ARG A 641 -24.41 0.70 -37.35
CA ARG A 641 -24.46 1.00 -35.91
C ARG A 641 -23.08 1.15 -35.26
N GLY A 642 -22.00 0.83 -35.99
CA GLY A 642 -20.60 0.93 -35.56
C GLY A 642 -19.63 0.66 -36.71
N VAL A 643 -18.36 1.00 -36.51
CA VAL A 643 -17.26 0.87 -37.48
C VAL A 643 -16.13 0.06 -36.84
N VAL A 644 -15.57 -0.91 -37.57
CA VAL A 644 -14.31 -1.57 -37.20
C VAL A 644 -13.25 -1.15 -38.20
N LEU A 645 -12.20 -0.51 -37.71
CA LEU A 645 -11.02 -0.19 -38.48
C LEU A 645 -9.99 -1.30 -38.29
N TRP A 646 -9.65 -1.95 -39.39
CA TRP A 646 -8.75 -3.09 -39.42
C TRP A 646 -7.80 -2.96 -40.60
N SER A 647 -6.57 -3.45 -40.44
CA SER A 647 -5.62 -3.56 -41.55
C SER A 647 -5.37 -5.01 -41.91
N ALA A 648 -5.56 -5.33 -43.19
CA ALA A 648 -5.18 -6.63 -43.77
C ALA A 648 -3.68 -6.76 -44.06
N SER A 649 -2.97 -5.62 -44.09
CA SER A 649 -1.58 -5.51 -44.51
C SER A 649 -0.76 -4.75 -43.48
N THR A 650 0.30 -5.38 -43.00
CA THR A 650 1.28 -4.77 -42.10
C THR A 650 2.70 -5.25 -42.45
N PRO A 651 3.71 -4.38 -42.30
CA PRO A 651 3.62 -3.03 -41.74
C PRO A 651 2.89 -2.04 -42.67
N PHE A 652 2.50 -0.88 -42.14
CA PHE A 652 2.10 0.25 -43.00
C PHE A 652 3.38 0.71 -43.74
N ASP A 653 3.68 0.08 -44.86
CA ASP A 653 4.89 0.34 -45.65
C ASP A 653 4.69 1.65 -46.45
N GLY A 654 4.84 2.79 -45.78
CA GLY A 654 4.79 4.12 -46.40
C GLY A 654 4.92 5.24 -45.38
N ALA A 655 5.52 6.36 -45.78
CA ALA A 655 5.48 7.58 -44.99
C ALA A 655 4.02 8.02 -44.81
N ILE A 656 3.54 8.01 -43.57
CA ILE A 656 2.17 8.42 -43.25
C ILE A 656 2.13 9.95 -43.23
N ASP A 657 1.30 10.52 -44.09
CA ASP A 657 1.07 11.96 -44.14
C ASP A 657 0.40 12.45 -42.84
N ALA A 658 1.03 13.40 -42.16
CA ALA A 658 0.55 13.96 -40.89
C ALA A 658 -0.82 14.63 -41.04
N ASP A 659 -1.09 15.30 -42.17
CA ASP A 659 -2.38 15.93 -42.42
C ASP A 659 -3.48 14.88 -42.58
N ALA A 660 -3.20 13.78 -43.27
CA ALA A 660 -4.11 12.66 -43.42
C ALA A 660 -4.41 11.97 -42.07
N LEU A 661 -3.41 11.79 -41.21
CA LEU A 661 -3.58 11.16 -39.90
C LEU A 661 -4.35 12.05 -38.92
N LEU A 662 -4.07 13.36 -38.88
CA LEU A 662 -4.83 14.31 -38.08
C LEU A 662 -6.29 14.41 -38.55
N ALA A 663 -6.51 14.38 -39.87
CA ALA A 663 -7.86 14.34 -40.44
C ALA A 663 -8.60 13.03 -40.08
N LEU A 664 -7.91 11.88 -40.07
CA LEU A 664 -8.48 10.61 -39.63
C LEU A 664 -8.82 10.66 -38.14
N SER A 665 -7.92 11.15 -37.30
CA SER A 665 -8.11 11.33 -35.85
C SER A 665 -9.35 12.19 -35.56
N ALA A 666 -9.48 13.34 -36.23
CA ALA A 666 -10.65 14.20 -36.12
C ALA A 666 -11.95 13.48 -36.54
N ARG A 667 -11.93 12.72 -37.64
CA ARG A 667 -13.08 11.95 -38.10
C ARG A 667 -13.48 10.82 -37.14
N ILE A 668 -12.52 10.17 -36.49
CA ILE A 668 -12.80 9.13 -35.48
C ILE A 668 -13.47 9.75 -34.26
N ALA A 669 -12.98 10.91 -33.81
CA ALA A 669 -13.56 11.67 -32.71
C ALA A 669 -14.99 12.15 -33.02
N ASP A 670 -15.23 12.69 -34.22
CA ASP A 670 -16.52 13.24 -34.64
C ASP A 670 -17.53 12.18 -35.11
N ALA A 671 -17.10 10.92 -35.28
CA ALA A 671 -17.99 9.88 -35.79
C ALA A 671 -19.22 9.72 -34.88
N PRO A 672 -20.45 9.63 -35.42
CA PRO A 672 -21.66 9.50 -34.60
C PRO A 672 -21.88 8.08 -34.04
N VAL A 673 -21.00 7.13 -34.40
CA VAL A 673 -21.08 5.71 -34.05
C VAL A 673 -19.73 5.24 -33.47
N PRO A 674 -19.71 4.17 -32.65
CA PRO A 674 -18.49 3.56 -32.15
C PRO A 674 -17.53 3.15 -33.28
N VAL A 675 -16.23 3.36 -33.07
CA VAL A 675 -15.13 3.01 -33.96
C VAL A 675 -14.16 2.16 -33.15
N VAL A 676 -13.97 0.90 -33.53
CA VAL A 676 -13.08 -0.04 -32.84
C VAL A 676 -11.88 -0.36 -33.74
N ALA A 677 -10.67 -0.28 -33.20
CA ALA A 677 -9.46 -0.70 -33.91
C ALA A 677 -9.22 -2.21 -33.74
N ALA A 678 -8.74 -2.85 -34.80
CA ALA A 678 -8.32 -4.25 -34.81
C ALA A 678 -6.94 -4.36 -35.49
N LEU A 679 -5.91 -4.71 -34.73
CA LEU A 679 -4.53 -4.85 -35.22
C LEU A 679 -4.04 -6.29 -34.99
N SER A 680 -4.07 -7.10 -36.05
CA SER A 680 -3.61 -8.50 -36.00
C SER A 680 -2.08 -8.67 -36.07
N SER A 681 -1.34 -7.57 -36.08
CA SER A 681 0.08 -7.50 -36.38
C SER A 681 0.71 -6.24 -35.78
N SER A 682 2.04 -6.21 -35.75
CA SER A 682 2.81 -5.13 -35.13
C SER A 682 2.55 -3.78 -35.81
N ALA A 683 2.44 -2.71 -35.02
CA ALA A 683 2.26 -1.35 -35.50
C ALA A 683 3.03 -0.37 -34.62
N GLN A 684 3.80 0.54 -35.21
CA GLN A 684 4.55 1.56 -34.47
C GLN A 684 4.26 2.94 -35.07
N GLY A 685 4.55 4.01 -34.32
CA GLY A 685 4.51 5.32 -34.93
C GLY A 685 3.11 5.85 -35.19
N ALA A 686 3.02 6.60 -36.28
CA ALA A 686 1.76 7.03 -36.86
C ALA A 686 0.81 5.85 -37.17
N ALA A 687 1.35 4.68 -37.49
CA ALA A 687 0.58 3.48 -37.81
C ALA A 687 -0.12 2.85 -36.59
N TRP A 688 0.32 3.17 -35.38
CA TRP A 688 -0.32 2.75 -34.14
C TRP A 688 -1.21 3.85 -33.56
N ALA A 689 -0.80 5.12 -33.69
CA ALA A 689 -1.45 6.27 -33.06
C ALA A 689 -2.96 6.36 -33.36
N TRP A 690 -3.40 6.12 -34.60
CA TRP A 690 -4.84 6.17 -34.94
C TRP A 690 -5.67 5.12 -34.18
N SER A 691 -5.07 3.99 -33.80
CA SER A 691 -5.78 2.95 -33.04
C SER A 691 -6.08 3.39 -31.61
N LEU A 692 -5.26 4.29 -31.04
CA LEU A 692 -5.47 4.87 -29.72
C LEU A 692 -6.59 5.94 -29.75
N ASP A 693 -6.84 6.56 -30.91
CA ASP A 693 -7.97 7.48 -31.11
C ASP A 693 -9.31 6.75 -31.24
N CYS A 694 -9.32 5.45 -31.58
CA CYS A 694 -10.54 4.65 -31.57
C CYS A 694 -11.18 4.56 -30.18
N ASP A 695 -12.43 4.13 -30.11
CA ASP A 695 -13.17 3.96 -28.85
C ASP A 695 -12.64 2.81 -28.03
N ALA A 696 -12.28 1.73 -28.71
CA ALA A 696 -11.57 0.60 -28.17
C ALA A 696 -10.60 0.03 -29.20
N ALA A 697 -9.64 -0.78 -28.73
CA ALA A 697 -8.65 -1.39 -29.58
C ALA A 697 -8.39 -2.85 -29.16
N ALA A 698 -8.37 -3.74 -30.16
CA ALA A 698 -8.02 -5.14 -30.03
C ALA A 698 -6.71 -5.42 -30.77
N TYR A 699 -5.74 -5.98 -30.05
CA TYR A 699 -4.37 -6.22 -30.50
C TYR A 699 -4.03 -7.71 -30.45
N ALA A 700 -3.12 -8.12 -31.32
CA ALA A 700 -2.49 -9.43 -31.26
C ALA A 700 -1.47 -9.45 -30.10
N GLY A 701 -1.60 -10.42 -29.20
CA GLY A 701 -0.84 -10.47 -27.95
C GLY A 701 0.67 -10.64 -28.13
N ASP A 702 1.10 -11.30 -29.21
CA ASP A 702 2.50 -11.59 -29.55
C ASP A 702 3.15 -10.50 -30.43
N GLN A 703 2.40 -9.47 -30.81
CA GLN A 703 2.82 -8.42 -31.73
C GLN A 703 3.21 -7.15 -30.97
N HIS A 704 4.06 -6.31 -31.57
CA HIS A 704 4.67 -5.17 -30.90
C HIS A 704 4.02 -3.84 -31.29
N TYR A 705 3.76 -3.00 -30.30
CA TYR A 705 3.15 -1.68 -30.46
C TYR A 705 3.88 -0.61 -29.67
N GLY A 706 4.11 0.55 -30.30
CA GLY A 706 4.93 1.61 -29.71
C GLY A 706 4.85 2.92 -30.48
N THR A 707 5.40 3.97 -29.88
CA THR A 707 5.28 5.36 -30.34
C THR A 707 6.10 5.66 -31.59
N GLY A 708 7.16 4.89 -31.88
CA GLY A 708 8.00 5.03 -33.09
C GLY A 708 8.71 6.39 -33.21
N GLU A 709 9.68 6.49 -34.12
CA GLU A 709 10.41 7.76 -34.35
C GLU A 709 9.63 8.75 -35.25
N ASP A 710 8.82 8.23 -36.17
CA ASP A 710 8.05 8.99 -37.16
C ASP A 710 6.94 9.86 -36.54
N LEU A 711 6.39 9.47 -35.38
CA LEU A 711 5.36 10.23 -34.67
C LEU A 711 5.88 11.59 -34.17
N PHE A 712 7.18 11.68 -33.92
CA PHE A 712 7.85 12.90 -33.45
C PHE A 712 8.41 13.77 -34.59
N ALA A 713 8.32 13.31 -35.84
CA ALA A 713 8.80 14.05 -37.01
C ALA A 713 7.91 15.26 -37.37
N ASP A 714 6.64 15.27 -36.96
CA ASP A 714 5.71 16.41 -37.09
C ASP A 714 5.26 16.87 -35.70
N ALA A 715 5.47 18.15 -35.38
CA ALA A 715 5.17 18.72 -34.06
C ALA A 715 3.69 18.59 -33.66
N ARG A 716 2.75 18.59 -34.62
CA ARG A 716 1.31 18.47 -34.37
C ARG A 716 0.94 17.03 -34.00
N LEU A 717 1.54 16.05 -34.68
CA LEU A 717 1.39 14.64 -34.33
C LEU A 717 1.96 14.35 -32.95
N ALA A 718 3.16 14.87 -32.68
CA ALA A 718 3.84 14.70 -31.42
C ALA A 718 3.05 15.34 -30.26
N GLN A 719 2.49 16.55 -30.46
CA GLN A 719 1.61 17.21 -29.49
C GLN A 719 0.34 16.39 -29.22
N THR A 720 -0.24 15.80 -30.27
CA THR A 720 -1.42 14.92 -30.15
C THR A 720 -1.07 13.64 -29.39
N ALA A 721 0.07 13.01 -29.70
CA ALA A 721 0.54 11.79 -29.04
C ALA A 721 0.84 12.00 -27.55
N ALA A 722 1.48 13.12 -27.19
CA ALA A 722 1.76 13.50 -25.81
C ALA A 722 0.49 13.68 -24.95
N TRP A 723 -0.67 13.87 -25.58
CA TRP A 723 -1.97 13.81 -24.90
C TRP A 723 -2.57 12.41 -24.95
N LEU A 724 -2.64 11.84 -26.16
CA LEU A 724 -3.42 10.65 -26.46
C LEU A 724 -2.88 9.41 -25.75
N VAL A 725 -1.56 9.22 -25.75
CA VAL A 725 -0.94 8.01 -25.21
C VAL A 725 -1.15 7.92 -23.68
N PRO A 726 -0.87 8.97 -22.87
CA PRO A 726 -1.16 8.94 -21.43
C PRO A 726 -2.66 8.88 -21.13
N ALA A 727 -3.50 9.59 -21.90
CA ALA A 727 -4.94 9.56 -21.72
C ALA A 727 -5.56 8.17 -21.97
N ARG A 728 -4.90 7.34 -22.79
CA ARG A 728 -5.35 6.00 -23.16
C ARG A 728 -4.73 4.91 -22.30
N LEU A 729 -3.43 4.97 -22.04
CA LEU A 729 -2.67 3.88 -21.41
C LEU A 729 -2.33 4.14 -19.93
N GLY A 730 -2.69 5.31 -19.40
CA GLY A 730 -2.28 5.78 -18.09
C GLY A 730 -0.99 6.60 -18.14
N VAL A 731 -0.83 7.49 -17.16
CA VAL A 731 0.25 8.50 -17.15
C VAL A 731 1.63 7.86 -17.10
N ALA A 732 1.85 6.86 -16.23
CA ALA A 732 3.14 6.21 -16.07
C ALA A 732 3.58 5.45 -17.34
N LEU A 733 2.73 4.54 -17.83
CA LEU A 733 3.03 3.75 -19.03
C LEU A 733 3.11 4.62 -20.29
N GLY A 734 2.22 5.61 -20.44
CA GLY A 734 2.23 6.50 -21.59
C GLY A 734 3.49 7.36 -21.64
N ARG A 735 3.97 7.83 -20.48
CA ARG A 735 5.22 8.56 -20.36
C ARG A 735 6.43 7.69 -20.73
N GLU A 736 6.49 6.47 -20.22
CA GLU A 736 7.55 5.52 -20.56
C GLU A 736 7.61 5.28 -22.07
N LEU A 737 6.47 4.99 -22.71
CA LEU A 737 6.42 4.75 -24.16
C LEU A 737 6.80 5.99 -24.99
N LEU A 738 6.43 7.19 -24.53
CA LEU A 738 6.79 8.44 -25.22
C LEU A 738 8.27 8.80 -25.07
N LEU A 739 8.89 8.50 -23.93
CA LEU A 739 10.28 8.86 -23.63
C LEU A 739 11.29 7.78 -24.04
N ALA A 740 10.98 6.50 -23.82
CA ALA A 740 11.87 5.38 -24.11
C ALA A 740 11.77 4.92 -25.56
N GLY A 741 10.63 5.13 -26.23
CA GLY A 741 10.40 4.74 -27.62
C GLY A 741 10.32 3.21 -27.86
N GLU A 742 10.43 2.39 -26.81
CA GLU A 742 10.36 0.94 -26.92
C GLU A 742 8.94 0.46 -27.26
N ALA A 743 8.84 -0.50 -28.17
CA ALA A 743 7.59 -1.15 -28.50
C ALA A 743 7.33 -2.32 -27.56
N LEU A 744 6.13 -2.40 -26.99
CA LEU A 744 5.71 -3.46 -26.09
C LEU A 744 4.84 -4.49 -26.82
N THR A 745 4.87 -5.74 -26.37
CA THR A 745 3.94 -6.74 -26.89
C THR A 745 2.50 -6.37 -26.53
N GLY A 746 1.52 -6.76 -27.37
CA GLY A 746 0.11 -6.54 -27.09
C GLY A 746 -0.30 -7.10 -25.72
N ALA A 747 0.22 -8.26 -25.34
CA ALA A 747 0.00 -8.85 -24.02
C ALA A 747 0.58 -7.99 -22.89
N ALA A 748 1.81 -7.49 -23.02
CA ALA A 748 2.41 -6.59 -22.03
C ALA A 748 1.65 -5.27 -21.93
N LEU A 749 1.19 -4.70 -23.05
CA LEU A 749 0.34 -3.51 -23.06
C LEU A 749 -0.98 -3.74 -22.34
N ALA A 750 -1.67 -4.85 -22.61
CA ALA A 750 -2.93 -5.18 -21.94
C ALA A 750 -2.75 -5.36 -20.43
N GLN A 751 -1.67 -6.03 -20.01
CA GLN A 751 -1.34 -6.23 -18.61
C GLN A 751 -1.01 -4.91 -17.89
N ARG A 752 -0.17 -4.06 -18.49
CA ARG A 752 0.36 -2.85 -17.86
C ARG A 752 -0.57 -1.64 -17.95
N SER A 753 -1.44 -1.58 -18.97
CA SER A 753 -2.44 -0.51 -19.13
C SER A 753 -3.76 -0.76 -18.39
N GLY A 754 -3.83 -1.84 -17.60
CA GLY A 754 -4.99 -2.13 -16.76
C GLY A 754 -6.30 -2.23 -17.55
N SER A 755 -6.29 -2.90 -18.70
CA SER A 755 -7.43 -3.15 -19.63
C SER A 755 -7.81 -2.05 -20.64
N ALA A 756 -7.00 -1.01 -20.84
CA ALA A 756 -7.21 -0.05 -21.94
C ALA A 756 -7.07 -0.68 -23.35
N VAL A 757 -6.37 -1.82 -23.41
CA VAL A 757 -6.08 -2.59 -24.63
C VAL A 757 -6.53 -4.03 -24.41
N LEU A 758 -7.22 -4.60 -25.39
CA LEU A 758 -7.54 -6.03 -25.41
C LEU A 758 -6.48 -6.78 -26.21
N ALA A 759 -5.80 -7.75 -25.60
CA ALA A 759 -4.81 -8.59 -26.28
C ALA A 759 -5.31 -10.03 -26.39
N MET A 760 -5.18 -10.61 -27.59
CA MET A 760 -5.67 -11.96 -27.90
C MET A 760 -4.82 -12.62 -28.99
N ALA A 761 -5.12 -13.87 -29.31
CA ALA A 761 -4.49 -14.54 -30.45
C ALA A 761 -4.81 -13.80 -31.76
N SER A 762 -3.83 -13.70 -32.66
CA SER A 762 -3.89 -12.84 -33.86
C SER A 762 -5.07 -13.17 -34.79
N ASP A 763 -5.50 -14.43 -34.83
CA ASP A 763 -6.64 -14.95 -35.59
C ASP A 763 -8.00 -14.56 -34.98
N GLN A 764 -8.03 -14.17 -33.70
CA GLN A 764 -9.24 -13.76 -32.98
C GLN A 764 -9.43 -12.23 -32.94
N VAL A 765 -8.41 -11.44 -33.27
CA VAL A 765 -8.43 -9.98 -33.16
C VAL A 765 -9.62 -9.35 -33.89
N LEU A 766 -9.85 -9.73 -35.15
CA LEU A 766 -10.91 -9.13 -35.96
C LEU A 766 -12.31 -9.54 -35.47
N SER A 767 -12.51 -10.82 -35.13
CA SER A 767 -13.81 -11.31 -34.66
C SER A 767 -14.20 -10.70 -33.32
N GLN A 768 -13.23 -10.50 -32.42
CA GLN A 768 -13.47 -9.85 -31.14
C GLN A 768 -13.69 -8.34 -31.28
N ALA A 769 -12.95 -7.65 -32.16
CA ALA A 769 -13.21 -6.25 -32.45
C ALA A 769 -14.63 -6.04 -33.03
N GLN A 770 -15.10 -6.97 -33.87
CA GLN A 770 -16.48 -6.98 -34.38
C GLN A 770 -17.51 -7.21 -33.28
N ALA A 771 -17.27 -8.17 -32.37
CA ALA A 771 -18.14 -8.43 -31.23
C ALA A 771 -18.22 -7.21 -30.29
N LEU A 772 -17.07 -6.58 -30.00
CA LEU A 772 -16.99 -5.37 -29.19
C LEU A 772 -17.72 -4.20 -29.86
N CYS A 773 -17.51 -4.00 -31.15
CA CYS A 773 -18.19 -2.97 -31.91
C CYS A 773 -19.71 -3.20 -31.90
N ALA A 774 -20.17 -4.44 -32.08
CA ALA A 774 -21.59 -4.79 -32.00
C ALA A 774 -22.19 -4.52 -30.62
N SER A 775 -21.46 -4.83 -29.55
CA SER A 775 -21.86 -4.51 -28.16
C SER A 775 -21.99 -3.00 -27.95
N LEU A 776 -20.96 -2.22 -28.32
CA LEU A 776 -20.99 -0.76 -28.23
C LEU A 776 -22.11 -0.14 -29.09
N SER A 777 -22.41 -0.75 -30.23
CA SER A 777 -23.46 -0.33 -31.16
C SER A 777 -24.88 -0.59 -30.63
N ALA A 778 -25.05 -1.56 -29.74
CA ALA A 778 -26.34 -1.86 -29.10
C ALA A 778 -26.80 -0.73 -28.15
N SER A 779 -25.87 0.14 -27.75
CA SER A 779 -26.05 1.29 -26.86
C SER A 779 -26.86 2.47 -27.44
N GLY A 780 -27.15 2.46 -28.75
CA GLY A 780 -27.96 3.49 -29.41
C GLY A 780 -27.45 4.92 -29.20
N SER A 781 -28.33 5.84 -28.78
CA SER A 781 -28.05 7.28 -28.63
C SER A 781 -27.04 7.63 -27.54
N ALA A 782 -26.78 6.71 -26.60
CA ALA A 782 -25.80 6.90 -25.54
C ALA A 782 -24.36 6.86 -26.06
N ALA A 783 -24.04 5.91 -26.95
CA ALA A 783 -22.73 5.85 -27.60
C ALA A 783 -22.44 7.14 -28.40
N SER A 784 -23.43 7.67 -29.12
CA SER A 784 -23.30 8.93 -29.86
C SER A 784 -23.12 10.14 -28.93
N SER A 785 -23.74 10.14 -27.75
CA SER A 785 -23.63 11.22 -26.76
C SER A 785 -22.26 11.20 -26.06
N TRP A 786 -21.81 10.02 -25.65
CA TRP A 786 -20.47 9.79 -25.11
C TRP A 786 -19.38 10.23 -26.11
N LYS A 787 -19.56 9.92 -27.40
CA LYS A 787 -18.62 10.35 -28.44
C LYS A 787 -18.50 11.85 -28.58
N ARG A 788 -19.63 12.57 -28.61
CA ARG A 788 -19.61 14.04 -28.66
C ARG A 788 -18.87 14.65 -27.48
N GLU A 789 -19.07 14.11 -26.29
CA GLU A 789 -18.38 14.58 -25.08
C GLU A 789 -16.87 14.27 -25.14
N ARG A 790 -16.49 13.07 -25.56
CA ARG A 790 -15.08 12.69 -25.74
C ARG A 790 -14.39 13.60 -26.76
N ALA A 791 -15.06 13.92 -27.86
CA ALA A 791 -14.56 14.85 -28.88
C ALA A 791 -14.39 16.26 -28.29
N ALA A 792 -15.37 16.77 -27.54
CA ALA A 792 -15.29 18.06 -26.88
C ALA A 792 -14.13 18.12 -25.85
N TRP A 793 -13.95 17.07 -25.05
CA TRP A 793 -12.85 16.99 -24.08
C TRP A 793 -11.48 16.93 -24.75
N ARG A 794 -11.35 16.15 -25.84
CA ARG A 794 -10.14 16.12 -26.67
C ARG A 794 -9.79 17.51 -27.18
N GLU A 795 -10.76 18.21 -27.75
CA GLU A 795 -10.55 19.55 -28.31
C GLU A 795 -10.17 20.56 -27.23
N ALA A 796 -10.86 20.57 -26.09
CA ALA A 796 -10.51 21.43 -24.95
C ALA A 796 -9.10 21.13 -24.39
N SER A 797 -8.70 19.86 -24.37
CA SER A 797 -7.38 19.44 -23.87
C SER A 797 -6.24 19.80 -24.82
N LEU A 798 -6.47 19.69 -26.13
CA LEU A 798 -5.46 20.05 -27.13
C LEU A 798 -5.33 21.58 -27.26
N SER A 799 -6.44 22.32 -27.22
CA SER A 799 -6.45 23.78 -27.34
C SER A 799 -5.89 24.53 -26.12
N SER A 800 -5.94 23.93 -24.93
CA SER A 800 -5.38 24.52 -23.69
C SER A 800 -3.87 24.29 -23.53
N ARG A 801 -3.26 23.45 -24.36
CA ARG A 801 -1.82 23.15 -24.28
C ARG A 801 -1.01 24.20 -25.06
N PRO A 802 0.18 24.59 -24.55
CA PRO A 802 1.08 25.45 -25.31
C PRO A 802 1.44 24.77 -26.64
N ALA A 803 1.53 25.56 -27.71
CA ALA A 803 1.95 25.06 -29.01
C ALA A 803 3.36 24.49 -28.89
N TRP A 804 3.57 23.27 -29.38
CA TRP A 804 4.91 22.71 -29.46
C TRP A 804 5.70 23.47 -30.52
N THR A 805 6.57 24.38 -30.07
CA THR A 805 7.57 25.02 -30.91
C THR A 805 8.85 24.19 -30.87
N PRO A 806 9.34 23.66 -32.00
CA PRO A 806 10.63 23.00 -32.04
C PRO A 806 11.71 23.94 -31.47
N ALA A 807 12.46 23.49 -30.48
CA ALA A 807 13.59 24.25 -29.96
C ALA A 807 14.64 24.43 -31.07
N ALA A 808 15.34 25.56 -31.08
CA ALA A 808 16.47 25.74 -31.99
C ALA A 808 17.53 24.66 -31.70
N GLU A 809 18.01 23.96 -32.73
CA GLU A 809 19.07 22.96 -32.55
C GLU A 809 20.32 23.62 -31.97
N VAL A 810 20.60 23.32 -30.69
CA VAL A 810 21.86 23.70 -30.05
C VAL A 810 22.88 22.63 -30.40
N ALA A 811 24.01 23.04 -31.00
CA ALA A 811 25.11 22.13 -31.27
C ALA A 811 25.64 21.56 -29.95
N MET A 812 25.70 20.23 -29.85
CA MET A 812 26.19 19.55 -28.66
C MET A 812 27.62 20.00 -28.34
N ALA A 813 27.84 20.41 -27.09
CA ALA A 813 29.16 20.80 -26.61
C ALA A 813 30.12 19.60 -26.62
N ALA A 814 31.42 19.87 -26.59
CA ALA A 814 32.43 18.81 -26.56
C ALA A 814 32.23 17.94 -25.30
N PRO A 815 32.21 16.60 -25.42
CA PRO A 815 32.08 15.71 -24.26
C PRO A 815 33.21 15.95 -23.27
N GLY A 816 32.88 15.94 -21.97
CA GLY A 816 33.84 16.21 -20.91
C GLY A 816 33.20 16.73 -19.63
N ARG A 817 34.04 16.90 -18.61
CA ARG A 817 33.62 17.42 -17.31
C ARG A 817 33.36 18.92 -17.40
N LEU A 818 32.21 19.36 -16.92
CA LEU A 818 31.85 20.76 -16.82
C LEU A 818 32.48 21.39 -15.57
N ALA A 819 32.88 22.65 -15.67
CA ALA A 819 33.44 23.38 -14.54
C ALA A 819 32.32 23.85 -13.61
N LEU A 820 32.30 23.31 -12.39
CA LEU A 820 31.43 23.73 -11.29
C LEU A 820 32.30 24.29 -10.16
N GLU A 821 31.77 25.24 -9.39
CA GLU A 821 32.41 25.78 -8.19
C GLU A 821 32.22 24.83 -7.00
N SER A 822 31.12 24.07 -6.98
CA SER A 822 30.84 23.10 -5.93
C SER A 822 31.87 21.97 -5.86
N PRO A 823 32.41 21.65 -4.66
CA PRO A 823 33.32 20.53 -4.48
C PRO A 823 32.62 19.17 -4.41
N VAL A 824 31.30 19.15 -4.16
CA VAL A 824 30.51 17.94 -3.83
C VAL A 824 29.52 17.53 -4.92
N VAL A 825 29.51 18.25 -6.06
CA VAL A 825 28.73 17.88 -7.25
C VAL A 825 29.66 17.83 -8.45
N SER A 826 29.49 16.80 -9.28
CA SER A 826 30.19 16.63 -10.55
C SER A 826 29.17 16.67 -11.69
N ALA A 827 29.51 17.30 -12.82
CA ALA A 827 28.70 17.26 -14.03
C ALA A 827 29.57 16.89 -15.24
N THR A 828 29.19 15.84 -15.97
CA THR A 828 29.95 15.32 -17.13
C THR A 828 29.03 15.14 -18.32
N LEU A 829 29.32 15.83 -19.42
CA LEU A 829 28.62 15.64 -20.69
C LEU A 829 29.24 14.46 -21.45
N GLN A 830 28.42 13.48 -21.77
CA GLN A 830 28.81 12.28 -22.51
C GLN A 830 28.63 12.46 -24.02
N ALA A 831 29.28 11.59 -24.81
CA ALA A 831 29.30 11.69 -26.28
C ALA A 831 27.95 11.39 -26.96
N ASP A 832 27.03 10.75 -26.24
CA ASP A 832 25.66 10.44 -26.65
C ASP A 832 24.66 11.53 -26.24
N GLY A 833 25.12 12.61 -25.61
CA GLY A 833 24.29 13.74 -25.20
C GLY A 833 23.67 13.61 -23.82
N VAL A 834 24.14 12.67 -22.99
CA VAL A 834 23.75 12.54 -21.57
C VAL A 834 24.57 13.49 -20.71
N LEU A 835 23.92 14.34 -19.93
CA LEU A 835 24.57 15.10 -18.86
C LEU A 835 24.46 14.34 -17.54
N LEU A 836 25.53 13.70 -17.12
CA LEU A 836 25.60 12.98 -15.85
C LEU A 836 25.96 13.93 -14.71
N VAL A 837 25.05 14.10 -13.76
CA VAL A 837 25.21 14.88 -12.53
C VAL A 837 25.36 13.93 -11.35
N GLU A 838 26.54 13.90 -10.75
CA GLU A 838 26.87 13.01 -9.63
C GLU A 838 26.91 13.80 -8.31
N LEU A 839 26.11 13.35 -7.34
CA LEU A 839 26.12 13.83 -5.97
C LEU A 839 27.17 13.04 -5.17
N GLN A 840 28.27 13.69 -4.81
CA GLN A 840 29.50 13.05 -4.31
C GLN A 840 29.95 13.59 -2.94
N ASP A 841 29.00 14.06 -2.12
CA ASP A 841 29.25 14.39 -0.71
C ASP A 841 29.25 13.10 0.14
N HIS A 842 30.38 12.40 0.13
CA HIS A 842 30.53 11.15 0.85
C HIS A 842 30.48 11.32 2.37
N GLU A 843 30.96 12.44 2.89
CA GLU A 843 31.00 12.71 4.34
C GLU A 843 29.61 13.01 4.88
N ALA A 844 28.86 13.90 4.20
CA ALA A 844 27.52 14.28 4.60
C ALA A 844 26.43 13.40 3.98
N LYS A 845 26.78 12.32 3.29
CA LYS A 845 25.84 11.39 2.63
C LYS A 845 24.85 12.12 1.71
N ASN A 846 25.33 13.11 0.96
CA ASN A 846 24.52 13.94 0.09
C ASN A 846 23.34 14.63 0.82
N MET A 847 23.51 15.06 2.08
CA MET A 847 22.57 15.98 2.73
C MET A 847 22.53 17.32 2.01
N PHE A 848 21.41 18.06 2.12
CA PHE A 848 21.20 19.35 1.45
C PHE A 848 21.98 20.51 2.09
N SER A 849 23.30 20.39 2.05
CA SER A 849 24.23 21.48 2.37
C SER A 849 24.17 22.56 1.30
N GLU A 850 24.60 23.77 1.64
CA GLU A 850 24.71 24.89 0.68
C GLU A 850 25.58 24.51 -0.53
N ALA A 851 26.67 23.78 -0.30
CA ALA A 851 27.57 23.34 -1.35
C ALA A 851 26.92 22.33 -2.32
N LEU A 852 26.11 21.40 -1.80
CA LEU A 852 25.37 20.45 -2.64
C LEU A 852 24.28 21.18 -3.44
N VAL A 853 23.48 22.02 -2.78
CA VAL A 853 22.38 22.76 -3.42
C VAL A 853 22.91 23.71 -4.50
N SER A 854 24.01 24.44 -4.24
CA SER A 854 24.66 25.28 -5.24
C SER A 854 25.17 24.46 -6.41
N GLY A 855 25.84 23.33 -6.13
CA GLY A 855 26.38 22.46 -7.17
C GLY A 855 25.33 21.89 -8.11
N VAL A 856 24.19 21.44 -7.57
CA VAL A 856 23.06 20.97 -8.40
C VAL A 856 22.50 22.13 -9.23
N ARG A 857 22.35 23.32 -8.66
CA ARG A 857 21.90 24.51 -9.40
C ARG A 857 22.86 24.87 -10.54
N GLU A 858 24.16 24.86 -10.27
CA GLU A 858 25.19 25.12 -11.28
C GLU A 858 25.14 24.09 -12.41
N ALA A 859 24.98 22.81 -12.09
CA ALA A 859 24.87 21.75 -13.08
C ALA A 859 23.65 21.94 -13.99
N PHE A 860 22.47 22.21 -13.43
CA PHE A 860 21.24 22.46 -14.20
C PHE A 860 21.33 23.75 -15.02
N ALA A 861 22.07 24.76 -14.57
CA ALA A 861 22.29 25.99 -15.34
C ALA A 861 23.11 25.76 -16.63
N GLN A 862 23.86 24.65 -16.73
CA GLN A 862 24.61 24.31 -17.94
C GLN A 862 23.75 23.66 -19.04
N VAL A 863 22.57 23.15 -18.68
CA VAL A 863 21.70 22.38 -19.59
C VAL A 863 21.42 23.13 -20.90
N PRO A 864 20.93 24.40 -20.90
CA PRO A 864 20.59 25.10 -22.15
C PRO A 864 21.79 25.33 -23.08
N ALA A 865 23.00 25.48 -22.53
CA ALA A 865 24.21 25.75 -23.29
C ALA A 865 24.97 24.48 -23.74
N SER A 866 24.70 23.35 -23.10
CA SER A 866 25.43 22.09 -23.34
C SER A 866 24.95 21.34 -24.59
N GLY A 867 23.71 21.59 -25.03
CA GLY A 867 23.06 20.78 -26.06
C GLY A 867 22.80 19.33 -25.64
N CYS A 868 22.79 19.04 -24.32
CA CYS A 868 22.44 17.73 -23.81
C CYS A 868 20.97 17.41 -24.11
N ARG A 869 20.67 16.11 -24.26
CA ARG A 869 19.32 15.61 -24.57
C ARG A 869 18.60 15.04 -23.36
N VAL A 870 19.36 14.70 -22.31
CA VAL A 870 18.85 14.13 -21.07
C VAL A 870 19.82 14.45 -19.94
N VAL A 871 19.30 14.69 -18.75
CA VAL A 871 20.09 14.83 -17.52
C VAL A 871 19.90 13.57 -16.68
N VAL A 872 20.99 12.98 -16.21
CA VAL A 872 20.94 11.87 -15.24
C VAL A 872 21.50 12.39 -13.93
N VAL A 873 20.68 12.41 -12.87
CA VAL A 873 21.12 12.72 -11.52
C VAL A 873 21.30 11.41 -10.76
N THR A 874 22.47 11.20 -10.18
CA THR A 874 22.80 10.00 -9.41
C THR A 874 23.64 10.35 -8.19
N GLY A 875 23.61 9.51 -7.16
CA GLY A 875 24.47 9.67 -5.99
C GLY A 875 25.76 8.87 -6.09
N THR A 876 26.43 8.66 -4.96
CA THR A 876 27.63 7.84 -4.89
C THR A 876 27.58 6.85 -3.72
N GLY A 877 28.15 5.66 -3.93
CA GLY A 877 28.16 4.60 -2.92
C GLY A 877 26.75 4.15 -2.55
N ARG A 878 26.44 4.13 -1.24
CA ARG A 878 25.17 3.62 -0.69
C ARG A 878 24.05 4.66 -0.61
N TYR A 879 24.27 5.89 -1.04
CA TYR A 879 23.30 6.98 -0.87
C TYR A 879 23.05 7.69 -2.20
N PHE A 880 21.78 7.92 -2.51
CA PHE A 880 21.37 8.88 -3.53
C PHE A 880 21.43 10.29 -2.96
N ALA A 881 20.57 10.60 -1.99
CA ALA A 881 20.56 11.86 -1.26
C ALA A 881 19.89 11.70 0.12
N SER A 882 20.43 12.37 1.12
CA SER A 882 19.87 12.41 2.48
C SER A 882 19.16 13.75 2.72
N GLY A 883 18.37 13.85 3.80
CA GLY A 883 17.56 15.04 4.10
C GLY A 883 18.35 16.34 4.35
N GLY A 884 17.67 17.32 4.96
CA GLY A 884 18.31 18.58 5.37
C GLY A 884 19.42 18.36 6.41
N THR A 885 20.43 19.24 6.43
CA THR A 885 21.45 19.24 7.49
C THR A 885 20.84 19.68 8.83
N ARG A 886 21.49 19.35 9.94
CA ARG A 886 21.05 19.78 11.29
C ARG A 886 20.91 21.31 11.36
N GLU A 887 21.87 22.03 10.80
CA GLU A 887 21.89 23.49 10.75
C GLU A 887 20.69 24.05 9.97
N SER A 888 20.35 23.43 8.83
CA SER A 888 19.18 23.83 8.04
C SER A 888 17.86 23.60 8.78
N LEU A 889 17.73 22.50 9.52
CA LEU A 889 16.54 22.20 10.31
C LEU A 889 16.38 23.16 11.49
N LEU A 890 17.48 23.53 12.16
CA LEU A 890 17.48 24.54 13.22
C LEU A 890 17.15 25.95 12.70
N ALA A 891 17.61 26.30 11.50
CA ALA A 891 17.27 27.55 10.83
C ALA A 891 15.78 27.60 10.43
N ILE A 892 15.21 26.47 9.99
CA ILE A 892 13.77 26.37 9.70
C ILE A 892 12.94 26.48 10.99
N GLN A 893 13.35 25.78 12.05
CA GLN A 893 12.68 25.80 13.35
C GLN A 893 12.66 27.21 13.98
N SER A 894 13.76 27.96 13.83
CA SER A 894 13.88 29.33 14.33
C SER A 894 13.18 30.37 13.42
N GLY A 895 12.65 29.95 12.26
CA GLY A 895 12.00 30.82 11.29
C GLY A 895 12.96 31.68 10.45
N GLU A 896 14.27 31.40 10.52
CA GLU A 896 15.31 32.08 9.75
C GLU A 896 15.39 31.58 8.29
N ALA A 897 14.84 30.39 8.01
CA ALA A 897 14.73 29.80 6.67
C ALA A 897 13.38 29.08 6.49
N LYS A 898 12.95 28.85 5.24
CA LYS A 898 11.81 28.00 4.90
C LYS A 898 12.22 26.86 3.99
N PHE A 899 11.49 25.76 4.07
CA PHE A 899 11.69 24.61 3.20
C PHE A 899 11.57 24.98 1.70
N THR A 900 10.72 25.94 1.37
CA THR A 900 10.51 26.46 0.01
C THR A 900 11.68 27.29 -0.54
N ASP A 901 12.61 27.72 0.31
CA ASP A 901 13.72 28.58 -0.10
C ASP A 901 14.78 27.77 -0.88
N TYR A 902 14.83 26.46 -0.64
CA TYR A 902 15.62 25.51 -1.42
C TYR A 902 14.88 25.14 -2.71
N ALA A 903 14.95 26.00 -3.72
CA ALA A 903 14.35 25.78 -5.05
C ALA A 903 14.93 24.57 -5.84
N ILE A 904 15.64 23.66 -5.18
CA ILE A 904 16.31 22.50 -5.78
C ILE A 904 15.31 21.53 -6.43
N TYR A 905 14.12 21.39 -5.85
CA TYR A 905 13.04 20.54 -6.38
C TYR A 905 12.42 21.08 -7.68
N GLY A 906 12.49 22.40 -7.89
CA GLY A 906 12.02 23.02 -9.11
C GLY A 906 12.95 22.76 -10.29
N LEU A 907 14.22 22.43 -10.06
CA LEU A 907 15.20 22.27 -11.13
C LEU A 907 14.87 21.09 -12.05
N PRO A 908 14.56 19.88 -11.55
CA PRO A 908 14.08 18.81 -12.44
C PRO A 908 12.75 19.14 -13.12
N LEU A 909 11.78 19.70 -12.39
CA LEU A 909 10.44 20.01 -12.93
C LEU A 909 10.44 21.06 -14.05
N GLN A 910 11.38 22.00 -14.00
CA GLN A 910 11.47 23.12 -14.94
C GLN A 910 12.55 22.88 -16.00
N CYS A 911 13.19 21.71 -16.00
CA CYS A 911 14.21 21.37 -16.97
C CYS A 911 13.58 21.23 -18.37
N GLU A 912 14.23 21.81 -19.38
CA GLU A 912 13.75 21.77 -20.77
C GLU A 912 13.99 20.41 -21.45
N VAL A 913 14.79 19.54 -20.82
CA VAL A 913 15.10 18.18 -21.29
C VAL A 913 14.76 17.16 -20.19
N PRO A 914 14.46 15.90 -20.55
CA PRO A 914 14.12 14.88 -19.57
C PRO A 914 15.20 14.69 -18.50
N VAL A 915 14.78 14.53 -17.25
CA VAL A 915 15.64 14.29 -16.10
C VAL A 915 15.38 12.88 -15.56
N ILE A 916 16.44 12.10 -15.41
CA ILE A 916 16.42 10.76 -14.83
C ILE A 916 17.07 10.82 -13.45
N ALA A 917 16.35 10.49 -12.40
CA ALA A 917 16.92 10.20 -11.09
C ALA A 917 17.33 8.72 -11.03
N ALA A 918 18.61 8.44 -11.20
CA ALA A 918 19.18 7.12 -11.00
C ALA A 918 19.55 6.95 -9.51
N MET A 919 18.59 6.48 -8.72
CA MET A 919 18.68 6.29 -7.28
C MET A 919 19.33 4.94 -6.95
N GLN A 920 20.65 4.89 -7.12
CA GLN A 920 21.48 3.71 -6.92
C GLN A 920 21.77 3.39 -5.44
N GLY A 921 21.29 4.23 -4.52
CA GLY A 921 21.43 4.06 -3.07
C GLY A 921 20.33 4.82 -2.35
N HIS A 922 20.33 4.80 -1.02
CA HIS A 922 19.23 5.32 -0.20
C HIS A 922 18.92 6.80 -0.52
N GLY A 923 17.68 7.07 -0.89
CA GLY A 923 17.08 8.40 -0.88
C GLY A 923 16.22 8.52 0.38
N ILE A 924 16.49 9.50 1.25
CA ILE A 924 15.80 9.62 2.55
C ILE A 924 15.13 10.98 2.67
N GLY A 925 13.83 10.99 2.99
CA GLY A 925 13.06 12.20 3.25
C GLY A 925 13.16 13.23 2.12
N ALA A 926 13.74 14.38 2.42
CA ALA A 926 13.94 15.46 1.45
C ALA A 926 14.80 15.01 0.23
N GLY A 927 15.76 14.09 0.42
CA GLY A 927 16.57 13.49 -0.64
C GLY A 927 15.80 12.53 -1.55
N TRP A 928 14.86 11.76 -0.99
CA TRP A 928 13.92 10.96 -1.79
C TRP A 928 13.00 11.86 -2.61
N SER A 929 12.47 12.92 -1.99
CA SER A 929 11.64 13.90 -2.66
C SER A 929 12.34 14.52 -3.87
N LEU A 930 13.64 14.84 -3.80
CA LEU A 930 14.41 15.34 -4.94
C LEU A 930 14.39 14.38 -6.13
N GLY A 931 14.60 13.08 -5.88
CA GLY A 931 14.53 12.05 -6.92
C GLY A 931 13.14 11.98 -7.56
N MET A 932 12.09 12.06 -6.74
CA MET A 932 10.69 12.01 -7.18
C MET A 932 10.23 13.21 -8.03
N HIS A 933 10.98 14.31 -8.04
CA HIS A 933 10.70 15.46 -8.93
C HIS A 933 11.27 15.27 -10.34
N ALA A 934 12.09 14.23 -10.57
CA ALA A 934 12.60 13.91 -11.89
C ALA A 934 11.53 13.32 -12.82
N ASP A 935 11.83 13.29 -14.11
CA ASP A 935 10.92 12.73 -15.10
C ASP A 935 10.88 11.20 -15.05
N VAL A 936 12.03 10.57 -14.91
CA VAL A 936 12.10 9.12 -14.74
C VAL A 936 12.86 8.85 -13.46
N VAL A 937 12.32 7.95 -12.63
CA VAL A 937 12.96 7.55 -11.39
C VAL A 937 13.32 6.08 -11.50
N LEU A 938 14.59 5.76 -11.35
CA LEU A 938 15.11 4.40 -11.36
C LEU A 938 15.64 4.07 -9.98
N HIS A 939 15.08 3.02 -9.36
CA HIS A 939 15.53 2.53 -8.06
C HIS A 939 16.42 1.30 -8.24
N ALA A 940 17.46 1.17 -7.41
CA ALA A 940 18.18 -0.08 -7.30
C ALA A 940 17.31 -1.13 -6.58
N GLU A 941 17.37 -2.40 -7.02
CA GLU A 941 16.72 -3.53 -6.31
C GLU A 941 17.27 -3.72 -4.89
N GLU A 942 18.49 -3.27 -4.65
CA GLU A 942 19.24 -3.42 -3.40
C GLU A 942 19.15 -2.17 -2.48
N GLY A 943 18.37 -1.15 -2.88
CA GLY A 943 18.40 0.22 -2.36
C GLY A 943 17.31 0.60 -1.36
#